data_AF-A0A139I504-F1
#
_entry.id   AF-A0A139I504-F1
#
_cell.length_a   1.000
_cell.length_b   1.000
_cell.length_c   1.000
_cell.angle_alpha   90.00
_cell.angle_beta   90.00
_cell.angle_gamma   90.00
#
_symmetry.space_group_name_H-M   'P 1'
#
loop_
_entity.id
_entity.type
_entity.pdbx_description
1 polymer ?
#
loop_
_entity_poly.entity_id
_entity_poly.type
_entity_poly.pdbx_seq_one_letter_code
_entity_poly.pdbx_strand_id
1 'polypeptide(L)'
;MHRHGFASRRFYRAFYRWTLVNDSHAAGDAGARACRYAFHTSTSTDAGHEDLATRHAPLRKEDANAKSGNRSRGDQDVPIRFHGAKFSGKHTFRTTNYKTRQERYGSCPKKFIEGQIYSATAKPFRTLQSGEAVVRYRSDLGLVIEYAVRSDGLERILKDHGPNLETFSKKHGARVEVQNLFAPIPPAHVGGATGLRNVSVLISGSFAEVGDLYNDLHGRGSIVPLMRVGHEHVKSALQRPSHTLRPLEHVIRHKSDATCTLEISLLESHFMRFVAAHDTTVIAARNNVSIDVGEPEQRSASEVSDKVDAARSFVITGSPQDVTNALHSIKHSALTPRSTRGDLNTNGQRDRAVKPVQSSKRVDDDTKATAKNIPERPASSTVDRPDAGNRKLYSIKVLGSKQYDLLSMLEQRRRSDMWKKSDWHKVRRIHDFLVVRTTPEAFTRIQSLVKQFVADTCQESSWDNHQIIAEPVGESSEEVHQISIEGARATDLMNIICGVGKRNLPGLATHSGCSQIHPTYTHLRACGPIDAVDRLRASVQEIVWEMCTRNSWEQHEVLLDGVKVQNTPSPASTSAFPDRPLWVTVKGPSQASIIRKFIGTGLELEELRKGLGLQVLQPQRWNRDIRLFVEGTPAACNRIKDKLHDFIQATSSKAGYAEHSVKVEPAPSKAQRSPHALSAKEKAQLSEDIRMISRTLTHPVVHISANDTLAERDGQFGQPRGLTVSSFNTITLAPQPIISFNIKVPSRTWDAIYASQRLRVTILTATSRGAAIAHAFTQPFEHPSEPFEKLRSARVKILPGSSNTQSPTLWDDIGGGILANMQAHLLPDKCVQVGDHVVVVAKVYAFSPASKLTNKMALSYAARSYRSAGEAIEPVELSWSALQSEDSVQREAIEQEDVEDELDALDLGSNVGFEHHGQAEGHISSPSASHEALSSPPEQDGKLFHKDPLYHALRLTSDASTGGKDIDIYQEFSKFSEPIDDDFETSKPERNQQAREGEQQEYEKRAAVARAEEDEYDFGFDRPRHAHKDPLGAFKRPYSTSAPLPSFNNRRFYSTATYKATDLSAILDPTTSQTTVSDYLCLPDARRPYTPRVRGLIKRKLEIDTARTRLTSDGSRLEPSKISELENLISTNERIIAKRLAWNATVDLRFMLDKGRYDAWFFSRVGWFESTIEKGQAVLLEEAKVLKTIFEEGKVGREKYDLLAEKLKGDFEVLITETRRLARVFEENGEMGED
;
A
#
# COMPACT_ATOMS: atom_id res chain seq x y z
N MET A 1 8.80 -9.71 -9.96
CA MET A 1 8.29 -9.08 -8.71
C MET A 1 7.98 -10.17 -7.69
N HIS A 2 8.64 -10.20 -6.53
CA HIS A 2 8.24 -11.10 -5.43
C HIS A 2 7.05 -10.52 -4.65
N ARG A 3 6.18 -11.39 -4.14
CA ARG A 3 5.06 -10.99 -3.26
C ARG A 3 5.62 -10.59 -1.89
N HIS A 4 5.42 -9.34 -1.46
CA HIS A 4 5.80 -8.87 -0.12
C HIS A 4 5.27 -9.79 1.00
N GLY A 5 5.94 -9.78 2.16
CA GLY A 5 5.55 -10.57 3.32
C GLY A 5 4.18 -10.19 3.90
N PHE A 6 3.59 -11.09 4.70
CA PHE A 6 2.30 -10.83 5.35
C PHE A 6 2.39 -9.68 6.37
N ALA A 7 3.55 -9.55 7.06
CA ALA A 7 3.86 -8.42 7.92
C ALA A 7 3.91 -7.10 7.14
N SER A 8 4.66 -7.04 6.04
CA SER A 8 4.74 -5.86 5.16
C SER A 8 3.37 -5.44 4.65
N ARG A 9 2.52 -6.39 4.24
CA ARG A 9 1.12 -6.11 3.85
C ARG A 9 0.27 -5.56 5.00
N ARG A 10 0.50 -5.97 6.25
CA ARG A 10 -0.17 -5.37 7.42
C ARG A 10 0.34 -3.96 7.69
N PHE A 11 1.65 -3.73 7.65
CA PHE A 11 2.27 -2.42 7.83
C PHE A 11 1.75 -1.41 6.80
N TYR A 12 1.86 -1.68 5.50
CA TYR A 12 1.36 -0.77 4.47
C TYR A 12 -0.17 -0.58 4.52
N ARG A 13 -0.94 -1.61 4.90
CA ARG A 13 -2.40 -1.48 5.10
C ARG A 13 -2.75 -0.56 6.29
N ALA A 14 -1.96 -0.56 7.36
CA ALA A 14 -2.12 0.36 8.49
C ALA A 14 -1.68 1.78 8.11
N PHE A 15 -0.53 1.90 7.43
CA PHE A 15 0.02 3.16 6.94
C PHE A 15 -0.96 3.92 6.03
N TYR A 16 -1.46 3.29 4.97
CA TYR A 16 -2.45 3.90 4.06
C TYR A 16 -3.84 4.07 4.68
N ARG A 17 -4.15 3.38 5.78
CA ARG A 17 -5.37 3.66 6.56
C ARG A 17 -5.20 4.92 7.42
N TRP A 18 -3.98 5.26 7.83
CA TRP A 18 -3.72 6.43 8.66
C TRP A 18 -3.63 7.73 7.84
N THR A 19 -2.91 7.76 6.70
CA THR A 19 -2.72 9.00 5.92
C THR A 19 -4.03 9.59 5.38
N LEU A 20 -5.11 8.81 5.30
CA LEU A 20 -6.45 9.25 4.87
C LEU A 20 -7.32 9.86 5.99
N VAL A 21 -6.81 10.00 7.23
CA VAL A 21 -7.65 10.35 8.41
C VAL A 21 -7.26 11.69 9.07
N ASN A 22 -6.08 12.24 8.78
CA ASN A 22 -5.42 13.24 9.63
C ASN A 22 -5.15 14.61 8.99
N ASP A 23 -5.68 14.90 7.80
CA ASP A 23 -5.21 16.01 6.94
C ASP A 23 -5.85 17.39 7.21
N SER A 24 -6.69 17.52 8.25
CA SER A 24 -7.40 18.77 8.56
C SER A 24 -7.39 19.13 10.06
N HIS A 25 -6.43 19.96 10.48
CA HIS A 25 -6.50 20.85 11.66
C HIS A 25 -5.26 21.78 11.76
N ALA A 26 -5.41 23.09 11.50
CA ALA A 26 -4.81 24.22 12.27
C ALA A 26 -4.96 25.60 11.58
N ALA A 27 -5.98 26.38 11.96
CA ALA A 27 -6.03 27.85 12.01
C ALA A 27 -7.44 28.28 12.51
N GLY A 28 -7.63 29.22 13.43
CA GLY A 28 -6.70 29.95 14.31
C GLY A 28 -7.22 30.02 15.75
N ASP A 29 -6.60 30.83 16.61
CA ASP A 29 -6.80 30.81 18.07
C ASP A 29 -7.65 32.00 18.57
N ALA A 30 -8.71 31.72 19.33
CA ALA A 30 -9.47 32.69 20.12
C ALA A 30 -10.42 32.01 21.12
N GLY A 31 -10.21 32.22 22.43
CA GLY A 31 -11.18 31.93 23.49
C GLY A 31 -11.10 30.53 24.10
N ALA A 32 -10.75 30.45 25.39
CA ALA A 32 -10.59 29.18 26.12
C ALA A 32 -11.73 28.88 27.10
N ARG A 33 -11.98 27.57 27.29
CA ARG A 33 -12.76 26.84 28.34
C ARG A 33 -14.05 26.16 27.83
N ALA A 34 -14.32 24.97 28.41
CA ALA A 34 -15.42 24.03 28.11
C ALA A 34 -15.37 23.38 26.70
N CYS A 35 -15.52 22.07 26.49
CA CYS A 35 -15.64 20.91 27.39
C CYS A 35 -14.77 19.73 26.89
N ARG A 36 -14.49 18.75 27.75
CA ARG A 36 -13.97 17.42 27.37
C ARG A 36 -14.90 16.32 27.89
N TYR A 37 -14.94 15.20 27.15
CA TYR A 37 -15.60 13.92 27.45
C TYR A 37 -17.15 13.91 27.55
N ALA A 38 -17.77 13.14 26.65
CA ALA A 38 -19.15 12.66 26.78
C ALA A 38 -19.36 11.36 25.96
N PHE A 39 -18.75 10.25 26.39
CA PHE A 39 -19.16 8.90 25.97
C PHE A 39 -18.77 7.84 27.02
N HIS A 40 -19.42 7.89 28.19
CA HIS A 40 -19.87 6.71 28.93
C HIS A 40 -20.97 7.14 29.91
N THR A 41 -21.87 6.21 30.26
CA THR A 41 -23.10 6.49 30.99
C THR A 41 -22.85 6.75 32.48
N SER A 42 -23.50 7.79 33.02
CA SER A 42 -23.50 8.11 34.44
C SER A 42 -24.38 7.16 35.26
N THR A 43 -23.91 6.85 36.47
CA THR A 43 -24.72 6.46 37.63
C THR A 43 -24.31 7.36 38.78
N SER A 44 -25.25 7.77 39.64
CA SER A 44 -25.00 8.75 40.70
C SER A 44 -24.63 8.11 42.04
N THR A 45 -23.81 8.82 42.81
CA THR A 45 -23.81 8.82 44.28
C THR A 45 -23.50 10.24 44.75
N ASP A 46 -23.95 10.58 45.95
CA ASP A 46 -24.04 11.95 46.47
C ASP A 46 -23.06 12.20 47.64
N ALA A 47 -22.96 13.45 48.09
CA ALA A 47 -22.14 13.97 49.20
C ALA A 47 -20.59 13.91 49.02
N GLY A 48 -19.81 14.83 49.62
CA GLY A 48 -20.19 15.98 50.45
C GLY A 48 -19.02 16.91 50.81
N HIS A 49 -19.33 17.97 51.56
CA HIS A 49 -18.46 19.01 52.16
C HIS A 49 -16.98 18.66 52.44
N GLU A 50 -16.06 19.61 52.18
CA GLU A 50 -15.58 20.53 53.23
C GLU A 50 -14.82 21.76 52.66
N ASP A 51 -14.62 22.78 53.52
CA ASP A 51 -13.97 24.06 53.22
C ASP A 51 -12.44 24.02 53.35
N LEU A 52 -11.74 24.99 52.73
CA LEU A 52 -10.85 25.92 53.46
C LEU A 52 -10.32 27.07 52.58
N ALA A 53 -10.06 28.22 53.21
CA ALA A 53 -9.60 29.47 52.57
C ALA A 53 -8.04 29.54 52.50
N THR A 54 -7.38 30.49 51.83
CA THR A 54 -7.37 31.93 52.17
C THR A 54 -6.66 32.82 51.13
N ARG A 55 -7.10 34.10 51.04
CA ARG A 55 -6.35 35.38 50.87
C ARG A 55 -5.25 35.43 49.76
N HIS A 56 -5.25 36.42 48.87
CA HIS A 56 -5.05 37.84 49.21
C HIS A 56 -5.69 38.84 48.22
N ALA A 57 -5.85 40.08 48.70
CA ALA A 57 -6.30 41.29 47.99
C ALA A 57 -5.28 42.43 48.32
N PRO A 58 -5.43 43.73 47.92
CA PRO A 58 -6.52 44.43 47.23
C PRO A 58 -6.00 45.17 45.95
N LEU A 59 -6.33 46.39 45.48
CA LEU A 59 -7.16 47.52 45.98
C LEU A 59 -7.53 48.51 44.84
N ARG A 60 -8.83 48.75 44.57
CA ARG A 60 -9.36 50.10 44.21
C ARG A 60 -10.87 50.20 44.43
N LYS A 61 -11.37 51.43 44.62
CA LYS A 61 -12.79 51.79 44.80
C LYS A 61 -13.29 52.52 43.54
N GLU A 62 -14.61 52.55 43.33
CA GLU A 62 -15.45 53.78 43.41
C GLU A 62 -16.94 53.44 43.20
N ASP A 63 -17.79 53.97 44.11
CA ASP A 63 -19.14 54.57 44.02
C ASP A 63 -20.13 54.22 42.86
N ALA A 64 -21.47 54.34 42.97
CA ALA A 64 -22.44 54.36 44.09
C ALA A 64 -23.89 54.39 43.49
N ASN A 65 -24.95 54.16 44.32
CA ASN A 65 -26.40 54.27 43.98
C ASN A 65 -26.97 53.21 42.98
N ALA A 66 -28.27 52.82 42.97
CA ALA A 66 -29.42 53.24 43.78
C ALA A 66 -30.44 52.10 44.11
N LYS A 67 -30.96 52.13 45.35
CA LYS A 67 -32.36 51.92 45.82
C LYS A 67 -33.33 50.88 45.19
N SER A 68 -33.80 49.97 46.06
CA SER A 68 -35.20 49.46 46.28
C SER A 68 -36.01 48.78 45.13
N GLY A 69 -36.82 47.74 45.39
CA GLY A 69 -37.07 46.96 46.63
C GLY A 69 -38.39 46.17 46.62
N ASN A 70 -38.65 45.39 47.71
CA ASN A 70 -39.89 44.63 48.04
C ASN A 70 -40.31 43.45 47.12
N ARG A 71 -41.20 42.52 47.53
CA ARG A 71 -41.39 41.71 48.79
C ARG A 71 -42.69 40.87 48.70
N SER A 72 -42.59 39.56 48.41
CA SER A 72 -43.58 38.48 48.66
C SER A 72 -43.06 37.22 47.92
N ARG A 73 -42.95 36.00 48.43
CA ARG A 73 -43.52 35.26 49.58
C ARG A 73 -45.01 34.88 49.42
N GLY A 74 -45.26 33.58 49.22
CA GLY A 74 -46.57 32.98 49.02
C GLY A 74 -46.45 31.51 48.60
N ASP A 75 -46.16 30.62 49.57
CA ASP A 75 -46.34 29.17 49.40
C ASP A 75 -47.83 28.81 49.51
N GLN A 76 -48.32 27.87 48.69
CA GLN A 76 -49.41 26.96 49.05
C GLN A 76 -49.52 25.77 48.08
N ASP A 77 -50.14 24.69 48.57
CA ASP A 77 -50.03 23.33 48.03
C ASP A 77 -50.98 22.96 46.88
N VAL A 78 -50.46 22.08 46.00
CA VAL A 78 -50.99 20.75 45.60
C VAL A 78 -52.51 20.47 45.80
N PRO A 79 -53.26 19.79 44.88
CA PRO A 79 -52.86 19.10 43.63
C PRO A 79 -53.72 19.45 42.37
N ILE A 80 -53.37 18.88 41.20
CA ILE A 80 -54.20 17.92 40.40
C ILE A 80 -53.67 17.74 38.95
N ARG A 81 -53.67 16.47 38.52
CA ARG A 81 -53.56 15.89 37.16
C ARG A 81 -53.68 16.83 35.94
N PHE A 82 -52.93 16.51 34.87
CA PHE A 82 -53.57 16.10 33.59
C PHE A 82 -52.66 15.23 32.69
N HIS A 83 -53.26 14.72 31.61
CA HIS A 83 -52.90 13.57 30.79
C HIS A 83 -51.43 13.39 30.35
N GLY A 84 -50.92 12.16 30.52
CA GLY A 84 -49.91 11.60 29.62
C GLY A 84 -50.57 11.07 28.33
N ALA A 85 -50.12 11.54 27.17
CA ALA A 85 -50.54 11.06 25.85
C ALA A 85 -49.32 10.60 25.03
N LYS A 86 -49.49 9.49 24.31
CA LYS A 86 -48.40 8.73 23.67
C LYS A 86 -47.81 9.47 22.47
N PHE A 87 -46.49 9.43 22.32
CA PHE A 87 -45.84 9.44 21.00
C PHE A 87 -44.89 8.25 20.90
N SER A 88 -44.99 7.48 19.81
CA SER A 88 -44.27 6.22 19.64
C SER A 88 -43.38 6.22 18.40
N GLY A 89 -42.06 6.28 18.59
CA GLY A 89 -41.07 6.08 17.53
C GLY A 89 -40.33 4.75 17.73
N LYS A 90 -40.77 3.67 17.07
CA LYS A 90 -40.07 2.38 17.08
C LYS A 90 -39.18 2.24 15.84
N HIS A 91 -37.89 2.03 16.03
CA HIS A 91 -37.02 1.41 15.02
C HIS A 91 -36.32 0.17 15.58
N THR A 92 -36.94 -0.98 15.34
CA THR A 92 -36.36 -2.31 15.62
C THR A 92 -35.54 -2.77 14.42
N PHE A 93 -34.25 -3.03 14.58
CA PHE A 93 -33.48 -3.75 13.55
C PHE A 93 -34.01 -5.19 13.44
N ARG A 94 -34.46 -5.56 12.24
CA ARG A 94 -35.06 -6.86 11.92
C ARG A 94 -34.26 -7.52 10.80
N THR A 95 -33.59 -8.62 11.10
CA THR A 95 -32.78 -9.38 10.12
C THR A 95 -33.66 -10.35 9.34
N THR A 96 -33.57 -10.29 8.01
CA THR A 96 -34.29 -11.18 7.07
C THR A 96 -33.40 -11.62 5.91
N ASN A 97 -33.86 -12.62 5.17
CA ASN A 97 -33.02 -13.47 4.31
C ASN A 97 -32.51 -12.85 2.99
N TYR A 98 -31.60 -13.58 2.34
CA TYR A 98 -30.82 -13.21 1.15
C TYR A 98 -31.63 -12.81 -0.11
N LYS A 99 -32.15 -11.58 -0.15
CA LYS A 99 -32.49 -10.86 -1.40
C LYS A 99 -31.74 -9.53 -1.57
N THR A 100 -30.93 -9.13 -0.59
CA THR A 100 -30.69 -7.72 -0.28
C THR A 100 -29.27 -7.21 -0.57
N ARG A 101 -28.51 -7.85 -1.47
CA ARG A 101 -27.17 -7.33 -1.87
C ARG A 101 -27.28 -6.01 -2.64
N GLN A 102 -28.40 -5.77 -3.34
CA GLN A 102 -28.65 -4.50 -4.06
C GLN A 102 -29.16 -3.39 -3.12
N GLU A 103 -29.98 -3.72 -2.12
CA GLU A 103 -30.49 -2.78 -1.12
C GLU A 103 -29.37 -2.17 -0.25
N ARG A 104 -28.33 -2.95 0.09
CA ARG A 104 -27.20 -2.48 0.93
C ARG A 104 -26.41 -1.31 0.36
N TYR A 105 -26.53 -1.00 -0.93
CA TYR A 105 -25.81 0.11 -1.56
C TYR A 105 -26.68 1.36 -1.79
N GLY A 106 -27.98 1.30 -1.47
CA GLY A 106 -28.89 2.45 -1.60
C GLY A 106 -28.90 3.06 -3.00
N SER A 107 -28.88 4.40 -3.08
CA SER A 107 -28.85 5.18 -4.31
C SER A 107 -27.44 5.32 -4.93
N CYS A 108 -26.43 4.65 -4.38
CA CYS A 108 -25.04 4.78 -4.82
C CYS A 108 -24.88 4.43 -6.31
N PRO A 109 -24.37 5.35 -7.15
CA PRO A 109 -24.08 5.05 -8.55
C PRO A 109 -23.16 3.83 -8.69
N LYS A 110 -23.51 2.88 -9.56
CA LYS A 110 -22.72 1.64 -9.78
C LYS A 110 -21.23 1.92 -10.04
N LYS A 111 -20.91 3.01 -10.75
CA LYS A 111 -19.53 3.48 -10.98
C LYS A 111 -18.71 3.64 -9.70
N PHE A 112 -19.32 3.93 -8.54
CA PHE A 112 -18.63 4.02 -7.25
C PHE A 112 -18.56 2.71 -6.46
N ILE A 113 -19.42 1.73 -6.77
CA ILE A 113 -19.43 0.39 -6.17
C ILE A 113 -18.43 -0.52 -6.91
N GLU A 114 -18.44 -0.46 -8.25
CA GLU A 114 -17.75 -1.38 -9.16
C GLU A 114 -16.46 -0.78 -9.74
N GLY A 115 -16.38 0.55 -9.91
CA GLY A 115 -15.29 1.23 -10.64
C GLY A 115 -13.91 1.16 -9.96
N GLN A 116 -12.89 1.59 -10.68
CA GLN A 116 -11.50 1.63 -10.19
C GLN A 116 -11.31 2.63 -9.05
N ILE A 117 -10.46 2.28 -8.08
CA ILE A 117 -9.99 3.18 -7.01
C ILE A 117 -8.72 3.87 -7.49
N TYR A 118 -8.67 5.21 -7.40
CA TYR A 118 -7.54 6.01 -7.86
C TYR A 118 -6.87 6.74 -6.69
N SER A 119 -5.58 6.52 -6.46
CA SER A 119 -4.80 7.37 -5.56
C SER A 119 -4.73 8.81 -6.10
N ALA A 120 -4.50 9.79 -5.21
CA ALA A 120 -4.26 11.17 -5.60
C ALA A 120 -3.05 11.33 -6.55
N THR A 121 -2.09 10.40 -6.53
CA THR A 121 -0.98 10.35 -7.49
C THR A 121 -1.37 9.75 -8.85
N ALA A 122 -2.20 8.70 -8.88
CA ALA A 122 -2.58 8.02 -10.12
C ALA A 122 -3.64 8.79 -10.94
N LYS A 123 -4.45 9.62 -10.27
CA LYS A 123 -5.35 10.59 -10.92
C LYS A 123 -5.44 11.86 -10.06
N PRO A 124 -4.52 12.82 -10.23
CA PRO A 124 -4.48 14.06 -9.44
C PRO A 124 -5.72 14.93 -9.59
N PHE A 125 -6.05 15.74 -8.59
CA PHE A 125 -7.20 16.66 -8.65
C PHE A 125 -7.14 17.57 -9.89
N ARG A 126 -5.94 18.06 -10.23
CA ARG A 126 -5.69 18.89 -11.42
C ARG A 126 -6.02 18.23 -12.77
N THR A 127 -6.34 16.93 -12.81
CA THR A 127 -6.78 16.22 -14.02
C THR A 127 -8.25 15.80 -13.96
N LEU A 128 -9.03 16.28 -12.99
CA LEU A 128 -10.47 16.02 -12.90
C LEU A 128 -11.28 17.08 -13.67
N GLN A 129 -12.20 16.63 -14.50
CA GLN A 129 -13.12 17.52 -15.23
C GLN A 129 -14.25 18.04 -14.33
N SER A 130 -14.87 19.17 -14.70
CA SER A 130 -16.03 19.72 -13.99
C SER A 130 -17.17 18.69 -13.94
N GLY A 131 -17.59 18.28 -12.75
CA GLY A 131 -18.62 17.26 -12.56
C GLY A 131 -18.09 15.81 -12.55
N GLU A 132 -16.77 15.61 -12.63
CA GLU A 132 -16.15 14.29 -12.47
C GLU A 132 -15.98 13.91 -11.00
N ALA A 133 -16.25 12.64 -10.67
CA ALA A 133 -16.05 12.06 -9.34
C ALA A 133 -15.21 10.78 -9.43
N VAL A 134 -14.19 10.65 -8.59
CA VAL A 134 -13.28 9.50 -8.52
C VAL A 134 -13.29 8.86 -7.13
N VAL A 135 -13.30 7.53 -7.08
CA VAL A 135 -13.24 6.79 -5.81
C VAL A 135 -11.81 6.82 -5.29
N ARG A 136 -11.60 7.45 -4.14
CA ARG A 136 -10.30 7.48 -3.42
C ARG A 136 -10.15 6.32 -2.46
N TYR A 137 -11.25 5.85 -1.88
CA TYR A 137 -11.26 4.71 -0.97
C TYR A 137 -12.57 3.92 -1.09
N ARG A 138 -12.51 2.60 -0.92
CA ARG A 138 -13.68 1.71 -0.80
C ARG A 138 -13.40 0.63 0.23
N SER A 139 -14.40 0.32 1.04
CA SER A 139 -14.41 -0.76 2.02
C SER A 139 -15.77 -1.46 2.02
N ASP A 140 -15.92 -2.56 2.77
CA ASP A 140 -17.21 -3.27 2.89
C ASP A 140 -18.29 -2.47 3.64
N LEU A 141 -17.90 -1.38 4.33
CA LEU A 141 -18.78 -0.56 5.16
C LEU A 141 -19.08 0.83 4.57
N GLY A 142 -18.29 1.28 3.60
CA GLY A 142 -18.39 2.65 3.07
C GLY A 142 -17.27 3.03 2.11
N LEU A 143 -17.39 4.23 1.53
CA LEU A 143 -16.55 4.71 0.45
C LEU A 143 -16.16 6.18 0.65
N VAL A 144 -15.09 6.61 -0.03
CA VAL A 144 -14.69 8.02 -0.16
C VAL A 144 -14.55 8.36 -1.64
N ILE A 145 -15.27 9.36 -2.12
CA ILE A 145 -15.06 9.98 -3.44
C ILE A 145 -14.47 11.38 -3.28
N GLU A 146 -13.70 11.78 -4.28
CA GLU A 146 -13.34 13.17 -4.54
C GLU A 146 -14.13 13.64 -5.76
N TYR A 147 -14.82 14.78 -5.64
CA TYR A 147 -15.73 15.32 -6.65
C TYR A 147 -15.30 16.74 -7.04
N ALA A 148 -15.12 16.99 -8.33
CA ALA A 148 -14.69 18.28 -8.86
C ALA A 148 -15.91 19.19 -9.14
N VAL A 149 -16.09 20.20 -8.31
CA VAL A 149 -17.21 21.17 -8.40
C VAL A 149 -16.69 22.51 -8.90
N ARG A 150 -17.35 23.13 -9.89
CA ARG A 150 -17.01 24.49 -10.34
C ARG A 150 -17.19 25.50 -9.21
N SER A 151 -16.31 26.49 -9.10
CA SER A 151 -16.40 27.55 -8.09
C SER A 151 -17.75 28.28 -8.09
N ASP A 152 -18.29 28.64 -9.27
CA ASP A 152 -19.58 29.34 -9.38
C ASP A 152 -20.81 28.49 -9.05
N GLY A 153 -20.65 27.15 -9.08
CA GLY A 153 -21.63 26.22 -8.55
C GLY A 153 -21.49 26.06 -7.04
N LEU A 154 -20.26 25.86 -6.56
CA LEU A 154 -19.94 25.67 -5.16
C LEU A 154 -20.33 26.88 -4.30
N GLU A 155 -20.08 28.10 -4.76
CA GLU A 155 -20.48 29.34 -4.05
C GLU A 155 -21.99 29.40 -3.77
N ARG A 156 -22.83 28.91 -4.69
CA ARG A 156 -24.30 28.82 -4.48
C ARG A 156 -24.63 27.73 -3.46
N ILE A 157 -24.01 26.56 -3.60
CA ILE A 157 -24.18 25.41 -2.71
C ILE A 157 -23.77 25.79 -1.26
N LEU A 158 -22.68 26.56 -1.09
CA LEU A 158 -22.21 27.11 0.18
C LEU A 158 -23.16 28.18 0.75
N LYS A 159 -23.68 29.07 -0.11
CA LYS A 159 -24.68 30.07 0.30
C LYS A 159 -25.98 29.42 0.81
N ASP A 160 -26.41 28.34 0.17
CA ASP A 160 -27.66 27.64 0.49
C ASP A 160 -27.53 26.69 1.72
N HIS A 161 -26.32 26.20 2.04
CA HIS A 161 -26.12 25.12 3.05
C HIS A 161 -25.07 25.39 4.13
N GLY A 162 -24.42 26.56 4.10
CA GLY A 162 -23.38 26.98 5.04
C GLY A 162 -21.95 26.74 4.54
N PRO A 163 -20.94 27.43 5.11
CA PRO A 163 -19.57 27.50 4.58
C PRO A 163 -18.80 26.16 4.60
N ASN A 164 -19.25 25.18 5.38
CA ASN A 164 -18.68 23.83 5.43
C ASN A 164 -19.63 22.75 4.87
N LEU A 165 -20.73 23.14 4.22
CA LEU A 165 -21.81 22.23 3.78
C LEU A 165 -22.42 21.39 4.93
N GLU A 166 -22.41 21.91 6.15
CA GLU A 166 -22.95 21.25 7.35
C GLU A 166 -24.41 20.82 7.21
N THR A 167 -25.22 21.59 6.48
CA THR A 167 -26.62 21.24 6.20
C THR A 167 -26.74 19.98 5.33
N PHE A 168 -25.83 19.79 4.36
CA PHE A 168 -25.75 18.54 3.59
C PHE A 168 -25.29 17.37 4.45
N SER A 169 -24.23 17.57 5.24
CA SER A 169 -23.70 16.54 6.16
C SER A 169 -24.78 16.03 7.12
N LYS A 170 -25.50 16.96 7.76
CA LYS A 170 -26.61 16.67 8.67
C LYS A 170 -27.83 16.07 7.98
N LYS A 171 -28.08 16.38 6.71
CA LYS A 171 -29.19 15.82 5.91
C LYS A 171 -28.93 14.39 5.46
N HIS A 172 -27.71 14.08 5.03
CA HIS A 172 -27.37 12.84 4.32
C HIS A 172 -26.49 11.87 5.12
N GLY A 173 -26.00 12.22 6.31
CA GLY A 173 -25.15 11.37 7.16
C GLY A 173 -23.68 11.30 6.74
N ALA A 174 -23.38 11.48 5.44
CA ALA A 174 -22.02 11.52 4.92
C ALA A 174 -21.26 12.80 5.34
N ARG A 175 -20.02 12.65 5.82
CA ARG A 175 -19.07 13.76 5.99
C ARG A 175 -18.66 14.28 4.62
N VAL A 176 -18.84 15.59 4.42
CA VAL A 176 -18.37 16.36 3.28
C VAL A 176 -17.33 17.37 3.71
N GLU A 177 -16.33 17.61 2.85
CA GLU A 177 -15.21 18.49 3.15
C GLU A 177 -14.75 19.19 1.85
N VAL A 178 -14.87 20.52 1.83
CA VAL A 178 -14.37 21.34 0.72
C VAL A 178 -12.89 21.56 0.92
N GLN A 179 -12.06 21.02 0.03
CA GLN A 179 -10.61 21.14 0.12
C GLN A 179 -10.14 22.42 -0.58
N ASN A 180 -9.08 23.04 -0.08
CA ASN A 180 -8.43 24.21 -0.69
C ASN A 180 -7.55 23.82 -1.91
N LEU A 181 -8.05 22.90 -2.74
CA LEU A 181 -7.42 22.43 -3.97
C LEU A 181 -8.20 22.96 -5.17
N PHE A 182 -7.48 23.60 -6.09
CA PHE A 182 -8.04 24.20 -7.31
C PHE A 182 -7.42 23.62 -8.57
N ALA A 183 -8.22 23.52 -9.62
CA ALA A 183 -7.76 23.20 -10.96
C ALA A 183 -8.33 24.22 -11.97
N PRO A 184 -7.51 24.82 -12.85
CA PRO A 184 -8.02 25.71 -13.89
C PRO A 184 -8.87 24.89 -14.88
N ILE A 185 -10.05 25.40 -15.24
CA ILE A 185 -10.89 24.73 -16.24
C ILE A 185 -10.38 25.17 -17.64
N PRO A 186 -10.05 24.25 -18.56
CA PRO A 186 -9.55 24.61 -19.89
C PRO A 186 -10.49 25.56 -20.64
N PRO A 187 -10.02 26.63 -21.31
CA PRO A 187 -10.88 27.65 -21.93
C PRO A 187 -11.96 27.08 -22.87
N ALA A 188 -11.65 26.00 -23.57
CA ALA A 188 -12.54 25.25 -24.45
C ALA A 188 -13.77 24.62 -23.76
N HIS A 189 -13.85 24.64 -22.42
CA HIS A 189 -15.01 24.16 -21.63
C HIS A 189 -15.74 25.29 -20.90
N VAL A 190 -15.25 26.53 -20.99
CA VAL A 190 -15.72 27.67 -20.18
C VAL A 190 -16.36 28.76 -21.03
N GLY A 191 -16.11 28.78 -22.34
CA GLY A 191 -16.84 29.64 -23.28
C GLY A 191 -16.64 31.15 -23.05
N GLY A 192 -15.43 31.55 -22.67
CA GLY A 192 -15.03 32.96 -22.53
C GLY A 192 -15.00 33.51 -21.09
N ALA A 193 -15.64 32.85 -20.11
CA ALA A 193 -15.58 33.32 -18.72
C ALA A 193 -14.24 32.97 -18.04
N THR A 194 -13.30 33.92 -18.04
CA THR A 194 -12.01 33.78 -17.35
C THR A 194 -12.18 33.68 -15.83
N GLY A 195 -11.28 32.93 -15.18
CA GLY A 195 -11.23 32.80 -13.70
C GLY A 195 -12.03 31.65 -13.09
N LEU A 196 -12.87 30.92 -13.84
CA LEU A 196 -13.58 29.74 -13.30
C LEU A 196 -12.62 28.57 -13.07
N ARG A 197 -12.71 27.97 -11.87
CA ARG A 197 -11.86 26.88 -11.39
C ARG A 197 -12.70 25.74 -10.83
N ASN A 198 -12.25 24.50 -11.02
CA ASN A 198 -12.75 23.36 -10.25
C ASN A 198 -12.18 23.45 -8.82
N VAL A 199 -13.00 23.14 -7.84
CA VAL A 199 -12.69 23.03 -6.41
C VAL A 199 -12.94 21.58 -5.99
N SER A 200 -12.06 21.02 -5.16
CA SER A 200 -12.20 19.64 -4.71
C SER A 200 -13.18 19.53 -3.54
N VAL A 201 -14.15 18.62 -3.64
CA VAL A 201 -15.09 18.28 -2.58
C VAL A 201 -14.95 16.80 -2.27
N LEU A 202 -14.43 16.48 -1.09
CA LEU A 202 -14.31 15.12 -0.58
C LEU A 202 -15.62 14.71 0.10
N ILE A 203 -16.13 13.51 -0.21
CA ILE A 203 -17.36 12.98 0.36
C ILE A 203 -17.10 11.57 0.90
N SER A 204 -17.48 11.30 2.15
CA SER A 204 -17.17 10.08 2.88
C SER A 204 -18.33 9.60 3.76
N GLY A 205 -18.60 8.30 3.77
CA GLY A 205 -19.72 7.70 4.50
C GLY A 205 -19.99 6.26 4.06
N SER A 206 -21.14 5.71 4.44
CA SER A 206 -21.64 4.46 3.84
C SER A 206 -22.04 4.68 2.37
N PHE A 207 -22.24 3.59 1.62
CA PHE A 207 -22.57 3.68 0.20
C PHE A 207 -23.85 4.49 -0.09
N ALA A 208 -24.90 4.30 0.70
CA ALA A 208 -26.15 5.03 0.55
C ALA A 208 -25.95 6.54 0.79
N GLU A 209 -25.37 6.91 1.93
CA GLU A 209 -25.14 8.31 2.35
C GLU A 209 -24.28 9.08 1.33
N VAL A 210 -23.23 8.45 0.80
CA VAL A 210 -22.37 9.04 -0.25
C VAL A 210 -23.10 9.08 -1.60
N GLY A 211 -23.98 8.11 -1.89
CA GLY A 211 -24.84 8.09 -3.06
C GLY A 211 -25.84 9.25 -3.07
N ASP A 212 -26.63 9.39 -2.00
CA ASP A 212 -27.66 10.42 -1.85
C ASP A 212 -27.04 11.83 -1.86
N LEU A 213 -25.94 12.02 -1.15
CA LEU A 213 -25.22 13.29 -1.16
C LEU A 213 -24.59 13.61 -2.52
N TYR A 214 -23.96 12.64 -3.20
CA TYR A 214 -23.46 12.84 -4.55
C TYR A 214 -24.60 13.19 -5.52
N ASN A 215 -25.75 12.53 -5.43
CA ASN A 215 -26.88 12.77 -6.32
C ASN A 215 -27.49 14.18 -6.09
N ASP A 216 -27.56 14.67 -4.85
CA ASP A 216 -28.04 16.04 -4.52
C ASP A 216 -27.01 17.12 -4.94
N LEU A 217 -25.71 16.90 -4.70
CA LEU A 217 -24.63 17.81 -5.13
C LEU A 217 -24.42 17.83 -6.65
N HIS A 218 -24.52 16.67 -7.32
CA HIS A 218 -24.43 16.57 -8.76
C HIS A 218 -25.69 17.11 -9.44
N GLY A 219 -26.88 16.83 -8.88
CA GLY A 219 -28.14 17.41 -9.33
C GLY A 219 -28.13 18.94 -9.30
N ARG A 220 -27.60 19.56 -8.24
CA ARG A 220 -27.49 21.04 -8.15
C ARG A 220 -26.32 21.60 -8.97
N GLY A 221 -25.14 20.99 -8.87
CA GLY A 221 -23.92 21.46 -9.53
C GLY A 221 -23.92 21.27 -11.05
N SER A 222 -24.68 20.31 -11.57
CA SER A 222 -24.87 20.07 -13.01
C SER A 222 -25.96 20.96 -13.63
N ILE A 223 -26.71 21.74 -12.82
CA ILE A 223 -27.53 22.85 -13.34
C ILE A 223 -26.59 24.00 -13.72
N VAL A 224 -25.91 23.83 -14.85
CA VAL A 224 -25.56 24.95 -15.72
C VAL A 224 -26.89 25.64 -16.06
N PRO A 225 -27.11 26.92 -15.70
CA PRO A 225 -28.35 27.58 -16.05
C PRO A 225 -28.40 27.79 -17.57
N LEU A 226 -29.13 26.93 -18.28
CA LEU A 226 -29.41 27.03 -19.72
C LEU A 226 -29.86 28.47 -20.11
N MET A 227 -30.51 29.14 -19.15
CA MET A 227 -31.03 30.50 -19.28
C MET A 227 -29.99 31.62 -19.16
N ARG A 228 -28.73 31.38 -18.73
CA ARG A 228 -27.65 32.40 -18.71
C ARG A 228 -26.65 32.32 -19.88
N VAL A 229 -26.98 31.59 -20.94
CA VAL A 229 -26.38 31.79 -22.26
C VAL A 229 -26.70 33.20 -22.76
N GLY A 230 -25.69 34.08 -22.83
CA GLY A 230 -25.82 35.44 -23.36
C GLY A 230 -25.92 35.50 -24.88
N HIS A 231 -26.30 36.67 -25.42
CA HIS A 231 -26.57 36.87 -26.85
C HIS A 231 -25.43 36.45 -27.80
N GLU A 232 -24.19 36.49 -27.33
CA GLU A 232 -23.00 36.15 -28.14
C GLU A 232 -22.84 34.63 -28.35
N HIS A 233 -23.14 33.80 -27.35
CA HIS A 233 -23.09 32.34 -27.50
C HIS A 233 -24.18 31.81 -28.44
N VAL A 234 -25.32 32.50 -28.54
CA VAL A 234 -26.36 32.14 -29.52
C VAL A 234 -25.82 32.32 -30.96
N LYS A 235 -24.96 33.31 -31.20
CA LYS A 235 -24.36 33.54 -32.52
C LYS A 235 -23.37 32.44 -32.94
N SER A 236 -22.56 31.90 -32.02
CA SER A 236 -21.68 30.76 -32.33
C SER A 236 -22.44 29.43 -32.40
N ALA A 237 -23.47 29.24 -31.56
CA ALA A 237 -24.35 28.08 -31.60
C ALA A 237 -25.16 27.97 -32.91
N LEU A 238 -25.55 29.11 -33.50
CA LEU A 238 -26.18 29.20 -34.82
C LEU A 238 -25.26 28.69 -35.96
N GLN A 239 -23.94 28.80 -35.83
CA GLN A 239 -22.99 28.44 -36.90
C GLN A 239 -22.64 26.95 -36.95
N ARG A 240 -22.92 26.16 -35.90
CA ARG A 240 -22.50 24.75 -35.82
C ARG A 240 -23.47 23.82 -36.58
N PRO A 241 -23.07 23.13 -37.68
CA PRO A 241 -24.00 22.31 -38.46
C PRO A 241 -24.52 21.09 -37.69
N SER A 242 -25.77 20.68 -37.96
CA SER A 242 -26.44 19.56 -37.28
C SER A 242 -25.68 18.24 -37.37
N HIS A 243 -25.08 17.93 -38.52
CA HIS A 243 -24.25 16.73 -38.71
C HIS A 243 -23.01 16.68 -37.79
N THR A 244 -22.60 17.79 -37.18
CA THR A 244 -21.48 17.83 -36.22
C THR A 244 -21.89 17.52 -34.78
N LEU A 245 -23.18 17.32 -34.48
CA LEU A 245 -23.69 17.05 -33.13
C LEU A 245 -23.52 15.57 -32.74
N ARG A 246 -22.73 15.33 -31.68
CA ARG A 246 -22.48 13.99 -31.11
C ARG A 246 -23.75 13.40 -30.49
N PRO A 247 -23.84 12.07 -30.27
CA PRO A 247 -24.98 11.44 -29.62
C PRO A 247 -25.27 12.04 -28.25
N LEU A 248 -26.52 12.45 -28.02
CA LEU A 248 -27.02 13.15 -26.82
C LEU A 248 -26.40 14.55 -26.57
N GLU A 249 -25.54 15.04 -27.46
CA GLU A 249 -25.14 16.44 -27.51
C GLU A 249 -26.31 17.29 -28.04
N HIS A 250 -26.36 18.54 -27.57
CA HIS A 250 -27.45 19.45 -27.87
C HIS A 250 -26.93 20.88 -28.02
N VAL A 251 -27.63 21.67 -28.83
CA VAL A 251 -27.30 23.06 -29.15
C VAL A 251 -28.56 23.92 -29.12
N ILE A 252 -28.46 25.14 -28.59
CA ILE A 252 -29.56 26.11 -28.62
C ILE A 252 -29.50 26.82 -29.97
N ARG A 253 -30.52 26.62 -30.80
CA ARG A 253 -30.64 27.25 -32.13
C ARG A 253 -31.24 28.65 -32.07
N HIS A 254 -32.22 28.85 -31.20
CA HIS A 254 -32.86 30.15 -31.00
C HIS A 254 -33.16 30.35 -29.52
N LYS A 255 -33.08 31.60 -29.06
CA LYS A 255 -33.44 31.97 -27.69
C LYS A 255 -33.90 33.43 -27.65
N SER A 256 -35.16 33.61 -27.26
CA SER A 256 -35.73 34.85 -26.75
C SER A 256 -36.12 34.64 -25.28
N ASP A 257 -36.62 35.69 -24.61
CA ASP A 257 -37.10 35.58 -23.22
C ASP A 257 -38.38 34.72 -23.12
N ALA A 258 -39.18 34.64 -24.19
CA ALA A 258 -40.41 33.85 -24.26
C ALA A 258 -40.21 32.44 -24.82
N THR A 259 -39.28 32.26 -25.77
CA THR A 259 -39.12 31.01 -26.53
C THR A 259 -37.66 30.57 -26.68
N CYS A 260 -37.41 29.29 -26.45
CA CYS A 260 -36.16 28.60 -26.71
C CYS A 260 -36.39 27.54 -27.80
N THR A 261 -35.44 27.36 -28.71
CA THR A 261 -35.37 26.23 -29.64
C THR A 261 -34.05 25.51 -29.43
N LEU A 262 -34.12 24.22 -29.11
CA LEU A 262 -32.99 23.38 -28.77
C LEU A 262 -32.99 22.13 -29.64
N GLU A 263 -31.87 21.88 -30.30
CA GLU A 263 -31.65 20.68 -31.11
C GLU A 263 -30.83 19.66 -30.30
N ILE A 264 -31.25 18.39 -30.25
CA ILE A 264 -30.48 17.27 -29.70
C ILE A 264 -30.32 16.16 -30.75
N SER A 265 -29.12 15.59 -30.84
CA SER A 265 -28.79 14.48 -31.73
C SER A 265 -29.03 13.12 -31.04
N LEU A 266 -29.79 12.21 -31.67
CA LEU A 266 -30.02 10.84 -31.21
C LEU A 266 -29.62 9.85 -32.30
N LEU A 267 -28.72 8.90 -31.99
CA LEU A 267 -28.48 7.74 -32.88
C LEU A 267 -29.79 7.01 -33.18
N GLU A 268 -29.93 6.39 -34.34
CA GLU A 268 -31.15 5.67 -34.73
C GLU A 268 -31.43 4.51 -33.75
N SER A 269 -30.38 3.89 -33.21
CA SER A 269 -30.49 2.88 -32.15
C SER A 269 -31.00 3.43 -30.81
N HIS A 270 -30.88 4.74 -30.54
CA HIS A 270 -31.51 5.45 -29.42
C HIS A 270 -32.92 5.92 -29.77
N PHE A 271 -33.14 6.44 -30.97
CA PHE A 271 -34.44 6.86 -31.49
C PHE A 271 -35.45 5.70 -31.47
N MET A 272 -35.10 4.53 -32.03
CA MET A 272 -35.98 3.36 -32.06
C MET A 272 -36.32 2.86 -30.66
N ARG A 273 -35.39 2.94 -29.69
CA ARG A 273 -35.67 2.63 -28.26
C ARG A 273 -36.59 3.66 -27.61
N PHE A 274 -36.43 4.93 -27.96
CA PHE A 274 -37.25 6.03 -27.46
C PHE A 274 -38.70 5.91 -27.97
N VAL A 275 -38.91 5.78 -29.29
CA VAL A 275 -40.24 5.66 -29.92
C VAL A 275 -40.96 4.38 -29.52
N ALA A 276 -40.25 3.25 -29.37
CA ALA A 276 -40.84 2.00 -28.86
C ALA A 276 -41.32 2.06 -27.40
N ALA A 277 -41.05 3.16 -26.69
CA ALA A 277 -41.47 3.36 -25.30
C ALA A 277 -42.28 4.66 -25.08
N HIS A 278 -42.23 5.63 -25.99
CA HIS A 278 -42.82 6.96 -25.84
C HIS A 278 -43.32 7.53 -27.16
N ASP A 279 -44.50 8.13 -27.12
CA ASP A 279 -45.02 8.97 -28.19
C ASP A 279 -44.44 10.40 -28.07
N THR A 280 -43.89 10.93 -29.16
CA THR A 280 -43.37 12.30 -29.23
C THR A 280 -44.45 13.35 -28.95
N THR A 281 -45.68 13.13 -29.41
CA THR A 281 -46.82 14.04 -29.22
C THR A 281 -47.22 14.12 -27.75
N VAL A 282 -47.13 13.01 -27.01
CA VAL A 282 -47.41 12.97 -25.57
C VAL A 282 -46.34 13.70 -24.77
N ILE A 283 -45.05 13.59 -25.15
CA ILE A 283 -43.97 14.35 -24.51
C ILE A 283 -44.05 15.83 -24.87
N ALA A 284 -44.40 16.17 -26.11
CA ALA A 284 -44.66 17.52 -26.58
C ALA A 284 -45.78 18.19 -25.77
N ALA A 285 -46.97 17.59 -25.76
CA ALA A 285 -48.14 18.09 -25.03
C ALA A 285 -47.91 18.19 -23.52
N ARG A 286 -47.29 17.15 -22.91
CA ARG A 286 -47.01 17.13 -21.45
C ARG A 286 -46.08 18.25 -20.99
N ASN A 287 -45.16 18.68 -21.84
CA ASN A 287 -44.19 19.73 -21.52
C ASN A 287 -44.55 21.08 -22.17
N ASN A 288 -45.67 21.22 -22.88
CA ASN A 288 -46.02 22.43 -23.62
C ASN A 288 -44.92 22.90 -24.60
N VAL A 289 -44.36 21.94 -25.36
CA VAL A 289 -43.35 22.19 -26.41
C VAL A 289 -43.81 21.60 -27.74
N SER A 290 -43.35 22.17 -28.85
CA SER A 290 -43.29 21.47 -30.14
C SER A 290 -42.01 20.63 -30.21
N ILE A 291 -42.09 19.44 -30.83
CA ILE A 291 -40.95 18.57 -31.08
C ILE A 291 -41.01 18.15 -32.56
N ASP A 292 -40.06 18.65 -33.34
CA ASP A 292 -39.81 18.21 -34.71
C ASP A 292 -38.67 17.17 -34.73
N VAL A 293 -38.72 16.23 -35.67
CA VAL A 293 -37.79 15.09 -35.75
C VAL A 293 -37.31 14.91 -37.19
N GLY A 294 -36.04 15.25 -37.42
CA GLY A 294 -35.41 15.16 -38.73
C GLY A 294 -35.18 13.74 -39.24
N GLU A 295 -34.78 13.66 -40.50
CA GLU A 295 -34.33 12.42 -41.14
C GLU A 295 -32.99 11.91 -40.57
N PRO A 296 -32.62 10.63 -40.79
CA PRO A 296 -31.34 10.10 -40.33
C PRO A 296 -30.16 10.64 -41.15
N GLU A 297 -29.25 11.37 -40.50
CA GLU A 297 -27.96 11.77 -41.04
C GLU A 297 -26.83 10.86 -40.53
N GLN A 298 -25.74 10.74 -41.27
CA GLN A 298 -24.52 10.09 -40.77
C GLN A 298 -23.76 11.04 -39.83
N ARG A 299 -23.56 10.64 -38.57
CA ARG A 299 -22.85 11.43 -37.53
C ARG A 299 -21.90 10.54 -36.74
N SER A 300 -20.89 11.11 -36.08
CA SER A 300 -19.94 10.32 -35.27
C SER A 300 -20.65 9.55 -34.15
N ALA A 301 -20.32 8.27 -33.98
CA ALA A 301 -20.99 7.36 -33.05
C ALA A 301 -20.48 7.44 -31.61
N SER A 302 -19.29 8.03 -31.36
CA SER A 302 -18.76 8.22 -30.00
C SER A 302 -17.64 9.27 -29.95
N GLU A 303 -17.36 9.82 -28.77
CA GLU A 303 -16.32 10.85 -28.58
C GLU A 303 -14.88 10.41 -28.86
N VAL A 304 -14.64 9.11 -29.05
CA VAL A 304 -13.31 8.48 -29.15
C VAL A 304 -13.20 7.57 -30.39
N SER A 305 -14.05 7.76 -31.40
CA SER A 305 -13.99 6.96 -32.63
C SER A 305 -14.58 7.68 -33.84
N ASP A 306 -13.84 7.63 -34.95
CA ASP A 306 -14.21 8.18 -36.26
C ASP A 306 -15.31 7.36 -36.97
N LYS A 307 -15.84 6.31 -36.32
CA LYS A 307 -17.02 5.59 -36.80
C LYS A 307 -18.21 6.53 -36.88
N VAL A 308 -18.85 6.59 -38.04
CA VAL A 308 -20.17 7.18 -38.22
C VAL A 308 -21.27 6.14 -38.03
N ASP A 309 -22.43 6.60 -37.57
CA ASP A 309 -23.68 5.84 -37.44
C ASP A 309 -24.85 6.80 -37.76
N ALA A 310 -26.02 6.25 -38.08
CA ALA A 310 -27.20 7.05 -38.41
C ALA A 310 -27.75 7.75 -37.15
N ALA A 311 -28.10 9.03 -37.26
CA ALA A 311 -28.62 9.84 -36.17
C ALA A 311 -29.62 10.89 -36.66
N ARG A 312 -30.70 11.09 -35.90
CA ARG A 312 -31.72 12.12 -36.13
C ARG A 312 -31.50 13.32 -35.22
N SER A 313 -31.96 14.48 -35.68
CA SER A 313 -32.12 15.67 -34.83
C SER A 313 -33.53 15.78 -34.28
N PHE A 314 -33.65 16.05 -32.99
CA PHE A 314 -34.89 16.43 -32.32
C PHE A 314 -34.83 17.93 -32.03
N VAL A 315 -35.71 18.71 -32.66
CA VAL A 315 -35.78 20.17 -32.49
C VAL A 315 -36.96 20.50 -31.57
N ILE A 316 -36.65 20.83 -30.32
CA ILE A 316 -37.60 21.11 -29.25
C ILE A 316 -37.79 22.63 -29.15
N THR A 317 -39.02 23.13 -29.34
CA THR A 317 -39.34 24.57 -29.24
C THR A 317 -40.47 24.82 -28.24
N GLY A 318 -40.27 25.75 -27.30
CA GLY A 318 -41.25 26.13 -26.28
C GLY A 318 -40.67 27.15 -25.31
N SER A 319 -41.21 27.28 -24.09
CA SER A 319 -40.57 28.15 -23.09
C SER A 319 -39.20 27.58 -22.66
N PRO A 320 -38.24 28.41 -22.20
CA PRO A 320 -36.93 27.92 -21.76
C PRO A 320 -36.98 26.84 -20.66
N GLN A 321 -37.99 26.86 -19.80
CA GLN A 321 -38.19 25.84 -18.76
C GLN A 321 -38.78 24.55 -19.36
N ASP A 322 -39.78 24.69 -20.21
CA ASP A 322 -40.50 23.59 -20.87
C ASP A 322 -39.59 22.77 -21.79
N VAL A 323 -38.75 23.44 -22.56
CA VAL A 323 -37.70 22.82 -23.38
C VAL A 323 -36.70 22.04 -22.52
N THR A 324 -36.37 22.54 -21.33
CA THR A 324 -35.49 21.85 -20.38
C THR A 324 -36.17 20.58 -19.81
N ASN A 325 -37.45 20.66 -19.46
CA ASN A 325 -38.24 19.52 -18.96
C ASN A 325 -38.39 18.42 -20.02
N ALA A 326 -38.66 18.80 -21.27
CA ALA A 326 -38.73 17.90 -22.42
C ALA A 326 -37.37 17.23 -22.71
N LEU A 327 -36.28 17.99 -22.71
CA LEU A 327 -34.92 17.48 -22.90
C LEU A 327 -34.53 16.41 -21.86
N HIS A 328 -34.84 16.65 -20.58
CA HIS A 328 -34.64 15.65 -19.53
C HIS A 328 -35.46 14.38 -19.76
N SER A 329 -36.73 14.53 -20.17
CA SER A 329 -37.63 13.42 -20.49
C SER A 329 -37.07 12.55 -21.62
N ILE A 330 -36.58 13.16 -22.70
CA ILE A 330 -35.98 12.47 -23.86
C ILE A 330 -34.68 11.77 -23.47
N LYS A 331 -33.75 12.47 -22.80
CA LYS A 331 -32.44 11.91 -22.41
C LYS A 331 -32.57 10.72 -21.46
N HIS A 332 -33.46 10.80 -20.47
CA HIS A 332 -33.71 9.68 -19.55
C HIS A 332 -34.22 8.45 -20.32
N SER A 333 -35.25 8.65 -21.15
CA SER A 333 -35.94 7.61 -21.90
C SER A 333 -35.06 6.89 -22.93
N ALA A 334 -34.16 7.62 -23.61
CA ALA A 334 -33.23 7.04 -24.56
C ALA A 334 -32.17 6.13 -23.91
N LEU A 335 -31.82 6.39 -22.64
CA LEU A 335 -30.73 5.71 -21.93
C LEU A 335 -31.16 4.50 -21.10
N THR A 336 -32.44 4.37 -20.72
CA THR A 336 -32.91 3.27 -19.85
C THR A 336 -33.39 2.05 -20.62
N PRO A 337 -32.69 0.89 -20.59
CA PRO A 337 -33.22 -0.36 -21.15
C PRO A 337 -34.32 -0.94 -20.24
N ARG A 338 -35.53 -1.09 -20.76
CA ARG A 338 -36.65 -1.68 -20.01
C ARG A 338 -36.54 -3.21 -20.00
N SER A 339 -36.57 -3.82 -18.81
CA SER A 339 -36.61 -5.28 -18.69
C SER A 339 -37.99 -5.80 -19.08
N THR A 340 -38.05 -6.58 -20.17
CA THR A 340 -39.27 -7.23 -20.66
C THR A 340 -39.51 -8.55 -19.91
N ARG A 341 -40.12 -8.44 -18.72
CA ARG A 341 -40.79 -9.57 -18.07
C ARG A 341 -42.22 -9.15 -17.78
N GLY A 342 -43.16 -9.67 -18.57
CA GLY A 342 -44.58 -9.38 -18.43
C GLY A 342 -45.24 -10.38 -17.49
N ASP A 343 -46.07 -9.86 -16.58
CA ASP A 343 -47.07 -10.63 -15.85
C ASP A 343 -48.45 -10.11 -16.27
N LEU A 344 -49.29 -11.00 -16.77
CA LEU A 344 -50.73 -10.78 -16.99
C LEU A 344 -51.51 -11.85 -16.22
N ASN A 345 -52.71 -11.46 -15.79
CA ASN A 345 -53.79 -12.32 -15.30
C ASN A 345 -53.69 -12.97 -13.90
N THR A 346 -54.28 -12.25 -12.95
CA THR A 346 -55.44 -12.66 -12.11
C THR A 346 -55.37 -13.84 -11.14
N ASN A 347 -55.94 -13.61 -9.95
CA ASN A 347 -56.18 -14.59 -8.89
C ASN A 347 -57.13 -15.73 -9.28
N GLY A 348 -56.93 -16.91 -8.69
CA GLY A 348 -57.91 -17.99 -8.61
C GLY A 348 -57.63 -18.92 -7.42
N GLN A 349 -58.58 -19.04 -6.47
CA GLN A 349 -58.48 -19.96 -5.34
C GLN A 349 -58.95 -21.39 -5.73
N ARG A 350 -58.46 -22.42 -5.02
CA ARG A 350 -59.28 -23.54 -4.51
C ARG A 350 -58.54 -24.45 -3.51
N ASP A 351 -59.30 -25.35 -2.89
CA ASP A 351 -59.03 -25.99 -1.59
C ASP A 351 -58.68 -27.49 -1.62
N ARG A 352 -58.04 -27.95 -0.53
CA ARG A 352 -58.19 -29.24 0.19
C ARG A 352 -58.18 -30.61 -0.55
N ALA A 353 -57.35 -31.53 -0.03
CA ALA A 353 -57.65 -32.98 0.13
C ALA A 353 -56.83 -33.58 1.32
N VAL A 354 -57.22 -34.74 1.88
CA VAL A 354 -56.72 -35.24 3.20
C VAL A 354 -56.74 -36.79 3.33
N LYS A 355 -55.66 -37.40 3.90
CA LYS A 355 -55.52 -38.81 4.41
C LYS A 355 -55.65 -39.95 3.37
N PRO A 356 -55.47 -41.27 3.71
CA PRO A 356 -54.99 -41.99 4.93
C PRO A 356 -53.57 -42.63 4.76
N VAL A 357 -52.80 -43.20 5.71
CA VAL A 357 -52.96 -44.07 6.93
C VAL A 357 -53.03 -45.60 6.66
N GLN A 358 -51.97 -46.35 7.03
CA GLN A 358 -51.97 -47.78 7.46
C GLN A 358 -50.62 -48.22 8.10
N SER A 359 -50.49 -49.48 8.57
CA SER A 359 -50.16 -49.76 9.98
C SER A 359 -49.54 -51.14 10.34
N SER A 360 -48.85 -51.23 11.50
CA SER A 360 -48.46 -52.45 12.28
C SER A 360 -47.29 -53.30 11.72
N LYS A 361 -46.64 -54.26 12.43
CA LYS A 361 -46.85 -54.88 13.78
C LYS A 361 -45.52 -55.49 14.34
N ARG A 362 -45.49 -55.97 15.60
CA ARG A 362 -44.34 -56.65 16.28
C ARG A 362 -44.23 -58.16 15.98
N VAL A 363 -43.04 -58.72 16.23
CA VAL A 363 -42.78 -59.99 16.99
C VAL A 363 -41.52 -59.77 17.86
N ASP A 364 -41.39 -60.47 18.98
CA ASP A 364 -40.37 -60.32 20.04
C ASP A 364 -39.43 -61.60 20.02
N ASP A 365 -38.68 -62.15 21.01
CA ASP A 365 -38.51 -61.96 22.47
C ASP A 365 -37.27 -62.74 23.08
N ASP A 366 -36.96 -62.48 24.36
CA ASP A 366 -36.38 -63.31 25.48
C ASP A 366 -34.96 -64.01 25.60
N THR A 367 -34.19 -63.59 26.63
CA THR A 367 -33.26 -64.36 27.55
C THR A 367 -31.90 -64.98 27.08
N LYS A 368 -30.92 -65.42 27.93
CA LYS A 368 -30.72 -65.51 29.42
C LYS A 368 -29.22 -65.45 29.86
N ALA A 369 -28.96 -65.37 31.18
CA ALA A 369 -27.65 -65.11 31.82
C ALA A 369 -26.94 -66.34 32.47
N THR A 370 -25.69 -66.19 32.96
CA THR A 370 -25.16 -66.68 34.28
C THR A 370 -23.66 -66.32 34.52
N ALA A 371 -23.11 -66.57 35.73
CA ALA A 371 -21.80 -66.05 36.21
C ALA A 371 -20.99 -67.03 37.10
N LYS A 372 -19.72 -66.72 37.47
CA LYS A 372 -18.95 -67.29 38.63
C LYS A 372 -17.65 -66.50 38.98
N ASN A 373 -16.89 -66.97 40.01
CA ASN A 373 -16.07 -66.16 40.95
C ASN A 373 -14.60 -66.65 41.21
N ILE A 374 -13.69 -65.72 41.62
CA ILE A 374 -12.60 -65.84 42.67
C ILE A 374 -11.39 -66.79 42.32
N PRO A 375 -10.13 -66.72 42.89
CA PRO A 375 -9.53 -66.02 44.08
C PRO A 375 -8.22 -65.16 43.83
N GLU A 376 -7.37 -64.95 44.86
CA GLU A 376 -6.28 -63.94 45.00
C GLU A 376 -4.78 -64.42 44.92
N ARG A 377 -3.84 -63.45 44.94
CA ARG A 377 -2.46 -63.44 45.55
C ARG A 377 -1.29 -64.23 44.88
N PRO A 378 0.01 -63.97 45.21
CA PRO A 378 0.69 -62.72 45.68
C PRO A 378 2.09 -62.42 45.03
N ALA A 379 2.75 -61.32 45.46
CA ALA A 379 4.19 -60.96 45.26
C ALA A 379 4.63 -60.56 43.82
N SER A 380 5.80 -59.94 43.56
CA SER A 380 6.99 -59.63 44.40
C SER A 380 7.62 -58.24 44.09
N SER A 381 8.79 -57.93 44.66
CA SER A 381 9.43 -56.60 44.74
C SER A 381 10.64 -56.37 43.82
N THR A 382 10.87 -55.13 43.39
CA THR A 382 12.18 -54.59 42.96
C THR A 382 12.41 -53.18 43.52
N VAL A 383 13.67 -52.72 43.54
CA VAL A 383 14.14 -51.54 44.30
C VAL A 383 14.33 -50.31 43.42
N ASP A 384 13.83 -49.16 43.88
CA ASP A 384 13.96 -47.85 43.20
C ASP A 384 15.32 -47.17 43.37
N ARG A 385 15.64 -46.29 42.41
CA ARG A 385 16.62 -45.20 42.58
C ARG A 385 15.89 -43.92 43.01
N PRO A 386 16.51 -43.03 43.80
CA PRO A 386 15.85 -41.83 44.30
C PRO A 386 15.69 -40.76 43.21
N ASP A 387 14.49 -40.65 42.63
CA ASP A 387 14.16 -39.64 41.62
C ASP A 387 13.52 -38.37 42.23
N ALA A 388 13.57 -37.26 41.49
CA ALA A 388 13.59 -35.91 42.09
C ALA A 388 12.22 -35.29 42.41
N GLY A 389 11.72 -35.54 43.63
CA GLY A 389 11.03 -34.52 44.44
C GLY A 389 9.53 -34.27 44.19
N ASN A 390 8.68 -34.99 44.94
CA ASN A 390 7.21 -34.88 44.94
C ASN A 390 6.71 -33.54 45.54
N ARG A 391 6.69 -32.46 44.73
CA ARG A 391 6.27 -31.09 45.12
C ARG A 391 4.82 -30.79 44.74
N LYS A 392 3.94 -30.78 45.74
CA LYS A 392 2.51 -30.46 45.63
C LYS A 392 2.25 -28.95 45.62
N LEU A 393 1.03 -28.56 45.23
CA LEU A 393 0.54 -27.18 45.24
C LEU A 393 -0.36 -26.97 46.46
N TYR A 394 -0.18 -25.85 47.15
CA TYR A 394 -0.94 -25.48 48.35
C TYR A 394 -1.40 -24.02 48.26
N SER A 395 -2.54 -23.73 48.88
CA SER A 395 -3.07 -22.38 49.06
C SER A 395 -3.04 -21.99 50.54
N ILE A 396 -2.85 -20.69 50.81
CA ILE A 396 -3.02 -20.09 52.13
C ILE A 396 -3.92 -18.87 51.96
N LYS A 397 -5.02 -18.83 52.71
CA LYS A 397 -5.99 -17.74 52.75
C LYS A 397 -5.97 -17.09 54.13
N VAL A 398 -5.87 -15.77 54.16
CA VAL A 398 -6.04 -14.97 55.39
C VAL A 398 -7.46 -14.40 55.38
N LEU A 399 -8.22 -14.60 56.46
CA LEU A 399 -9.59 -14.14 56.62
C LEU A 399 -9.68 -13.11 57.74
N GLY A 400 -10.25 -11.95 57.44
CA GLY A 400 -10.54 -10.91 58.43
C GLY A 400 -10.63 -9.51 57.80
N SER A 401 -11.07 -8.53 58.60
CA SER A 401 -11.36 -7.14 58.18
C SER A 401 -10.23 -6.47 57.38
N LYS A 402 -8.97 -6.80 57.70
CA LYS A 402 -7.74 -6.29 57.07
C LYS A 402 -6.97 -7.28 56.17
N GLN A 403 -7.64 -8.30 55.61
CA GLN A 403 -6.98 -9.35 54.82
C GLN A 403 -6.12 -8.85 53.64
N TYR A 404 -6.57 -7.80 52.93
CA TYR A 404 -5.82 -7.25 51.79
C TYR A 404 -4.55 -6.51 52.19
N ASP A 405 -4.57 -5.86 53.37
CA ASP A 405 -3.44 -5.12 53.91
C ASP A 405 -2.37 -6.11 54.39
N LEU A 406 -2.75 -7.13 55.19
CA LEU A 406 -1.86 -8.22 55.61
C LEU A 406 -1.20 -8.96 54.43
N LEU A 407 -1.96 -9.31 53.39
CA LEU A 407 -1.42 -9.98 52.21
C LEU A 407 -0.41 -9.09 51.44
N SER A 408 -0.59 -7.77 51.48
CA SER A 408 0.32 -6.81 50.85
C SER A 408 1.58 -6.60 51.70
N MET A 409 1.44 -6.53 53.03
CA MET A 409 2.58 -6.46 53.97
C MET A 409 3.42 -7.74 53.94
N LEU A 410 2.80 -8.93 53.82
CA LEU A 410 3.49 -10.20 53.56
C LEU A 410 4.33 -10.14 52.28
N GLU A 411 3.73 -9.67 51.17
CA GLU A 411 4.40 -9.55 49.88
C GLU A 411 5.53 -8.49 49.86
N GLN A 412 5.43 -7.48 50.74
CA GLN A 412 6.46 -6.48 50.98
C GLN A 412 7.61 -7.02 51.87
N ARG A 413 7.33 -7.62 53.04
CA ARG A 413 8.38 -8.24 53.89
C ARG A 413 9.09 -9.41 53.16
N ARG A 414 8.44 -10.10 52.19
CA ARG A 414 9.07 -11.11 51.30
C ARG A 414 10.27 -10.58 50.48
N ARG A 415 10.49 -9.26 50.43
CA ARG A 415 11.60 -8.62 49.70
C ARG A 415 12.77 -8.21 50.61
N SER A 416 12.64 -8.37 51.93
CA SER A 416 13.67 -8.07 52.93
C SER A 416 14.69 -9.22 53.09
N ASP A 417 15.94 -8.88 53.42
CA ASP A 417 17.07 -9.82 53.51
C ASP A 417 16.88 -10.94 54.54
N MET A 418 16.20 -10.67 55.66
CA MET A 418 15.92 -11.67 56.71
C MET A 418 15.30 -12.96 56.18
N TRP A 419 14.50 -12.89 55.11
CA TRP A 419 13.69 -14.02 54.62
C TRP A 419 14.38 -14.77 53.45
N LYS A 420 15.51 -14.27 52.92
CA LYS A 420 16.18 -14.84 51.74
C LYS A 420 16.74 -16.26 51.93
N LYS A 421 16.98 -16.71 53.17
CA LYS A 421 17.47 -18.06 53.51
C LYS A 421 16.39 -19.16 53.47
N SER A 422 15.26 -18.94 52.79
CA SER A 422 14.09 -19.83 52.85
C SER A 422 13.39 -20.02 51.50
N ASP A 423 12.51 -21.02 51.42
CA ASP A 423 11.76 -21.39 50.22
C ASP A 423 10.72 -20.36 49.75
N TRP A 424 10.58 -19.24 50.45
CA TRP A 424 9.59 -18.19 50.22
C TRP A 424 9.64 -17.52 48.84
N HIS A 425 10.75 -17.65 48.10
CA HIS A 425 10.83 -17.23 46.70
C HIS A 425 9.86 -18.01 45.77
N LYS A 426 9.33 -19.15 46.22
CA LYS A 426 8.33 -19.98 45.52
C LYS A 426 6.87 -19.59 45.79
N VAL A 427 6.63 -18.62 46.68
CA VAL A 427 5.29 -18.13 47.07
C VAL A 427 4.83 -17.02 46.11
N ARG A 428 3.65 -17.16 45.51
CA ARG A 428 3.01 -16.12 44.66
C ARG A 428 1.63 -15.76 45.20
N ARG A 429 1.29 -14.47 45.21
CA ARG A 429 -0.08 -14.00 45.45
C ARG A 429 -0.93 -14.17 44.20
N ILE A 430 -2.14 -14.69 44.35
CA ILE A 430 -3.19 -14.76 43.33
C ILE A 430 -4.50 -14.32 44.02
N HIS A 431 -4.96 -13.11 43.72
CA HIS A 431 -6.07 -12.44 44.42
C HIS A 431 -5.91 -12.49 45.95
N ASP A 432 -6.82 -13.20 46.63
CA ASP A 432 -6.96 -13.27 48.09
C ASP A 432 -6.13 -14.41 48.72
N PHE A 433 -5.32 -15.10 47.91
CA PHE A 433 -4.61 -16.32 48.29
C PHE A 433 -3.10 -16.20 48.02
N LEU A 434 -2.30 -16.84 48.88
CA LEU A 434 -0.90 -17.14 48.61
C LEU A 434 -0.80 -18.60 48.13
N VAL A 435 -0.23 -18.81 46.95
CA VAL A 435 -0.06 -20.13 46.32
C VAL A 435 1.41 -20.53 46.36
N VAL A 436 1.68 -21.77 46.79
CA VAL A 436 3.03 -22.30 47.04
C VAL A 436 3.18 -23.68 46.41
N ARG A 437 4.24 -23.90 45.61
CA ARG A 437 4.59 -25.24 45.11
C ARG A 437 5.85 -25.76 45.79
N THR A 438 5.70 -26.67 46.76
CA THR A 438 6.80 -27.16 47.60
C THR A 438 6.51 -28.54 48.21
N THR A 439 7.40 -29.09 49.04
CA THR A 439 7.16 -30.35 49.78
C THR A 439 6.24 -30.11 50.99
N PRO A 440 5.54 -31.13 51.52
CA PRO A 440 4.65 -30.96 52.67
C PRO A 440 5.35 -30.31 53.88
N GLU A 441 6.55 -30.76 54.21
CA GLU A 441 7.38 -30.25 55.31
C GLU A 441 7.72 -28.76 55.16
N ALA A 442 8.11 -28.35 53.94
CA ALA A 442 8.42 -26.95 53.63
C ALA A 442 7.16 -26.08 53.61
N PHE A 443 6.00 -26.65 53.23
CA PHE A 443 4.72 -25.96 53.35
C PHE A 443 4.35 -25.70 54.81
N THR A 444 4.49 -26.69 55.70
CA THR A 444 4.23 -26.50 57.15
C THR A 444 5.10 -25.39 57.74
N ARG A 445 6.38 -25.29 57.36
CA ARG A 445 7.27 -24.20 57.77
C ARG A 445 6.87 -22.82 57.22
N ILE A 446 6.35 -22.77 55.99
CA ILE A 446 5.80 -21.52 55.41
C ILE A 446 4.50 -21.13 56.12
N GLN A 447 3.62 -22.10 56.40
CA GLN A 447 2.36 -21.88 57.12
C GLN A 447 2.59 -21.36 58.56
N SER A 448 3.58 -21.89 59.28
CA SER A 448 3.92 -21.40 60.63
C SER A 448 4.47 -19.97 60.60
N LEU A 449 5.32 -19.64 59.62
CA LEU A 449 5.85 -18.28 59.43
C LEU A 449 4.76 -17.28 59.02
N VAL A 450 3.78 -17.68 58.19
CA VAL A 450 2.60 -16.86 57.87
C VAL A 450 1.74 -16.62 59.12
N LYS A 451 1.50 -17.66 59.92
CA LYS A 451 0.73 -17.57 61.17
C LYS A 451 1.39 -16.64 62.20
N GLN A 452 2.70 -16.78 62.39
CA GLN A 452 3.45 -15.89 63.28
C GLN A 452 3.41 -14.45 62.78
N PHE A 453 3.77 -14.18 61.51
CA PHE A 453 3.74 -12.82 60.97
C PHE A 453 2.39 -12.13 61.13
N VAL A 454 1.27 -12.83 60.88
CA VAL A 454 -0.07 -12.26 61.01
C VAL A 454 -0.40 -11.98 62.47
N ALA A 455 -0.08 -12.89 63.40
CA ALA A 455 -0.26 -12.66 64.83
C ALA A 455 0.54 -11.44 65.32
N ASP A 456 1.84 -11.40 65.00
CA ASP A 456 2.74 -10.27 65.31
C ASP A 456 2.17 -8.96 64.76
N THR A 457 1.74 -8.95 63.49
CA THR A 457 1.24 -7.73 62.82
C THR A 457 -0.11 -7.26 63.38
N CYS A 458 -1.02 -8.17 63.72
CA CYS A 458 -2.29 -7.80 64.34
C CYS A 458 -2.07 -7.27 65.77
N GLN A 459 -1.10 -7.81 66.51
CA GLN A 459 -0.72 -7.31 67.83
C GLN A 459 -0.03 -5.93 67.74
N GLU A 460 0.93 -5.75 66.82
CA GLU A 460 1.58 -4.46 66.53
C GLU A 460 0.57 -3.38 66.10
N SER A 461 -0.44 -3.75 65.29
CA SER A 461 -1.37 -2.82 64.65
C SER A 461 -2.72 -2.66 65.36
N SER A 462 -2.94 -3.35 66.48
CA SER A 462 -4.22 -3.43 67.20
C SER A 462 -5.41 -3.84 66.30
N TRP A 463 -5.22 -4.87 65.48
CA TRP A 463 -6.25 -5.43 64.60
C TRP A 463 -6.93 -6.67 65.21
N ASP A 464 -8.16 -6.95 64.81
CA ASP A 464 -8.87 -8.19 65.14
C ASP A 464 -8.04 -9.43 64.72
N ASN A 465 -8.23 -10.56 65.40
CA ASN A 465 -7.51 -11.79 65.07
C ASN A 465 -7.93 -12.38 63.70
N HIS A 466 -7.09 -12.26 62.68
CA HIS A 466 -7.32 -12.90 61.38
C HIS A 466 -7.09 -14.41 61.43
N GLN A 467 -8.04 -15.17 60.89
CA GLN A 467 -7.92 -16.62 60.77
C GLN A 467 -7.12 -16.98 59.52
N ILE A 468 -6.22 -17.97 59.62
CA ILE A 468 -5.43 -18.46 58.47
C ILE A 468 -5.79 -19.90 58.15
N ILE A 469 -6.51 -20.06 57.04
CA ILE A 469 -6.85 -21.34 56.44
C ILE A 469 -5.76 -21.68 55.42
N ALA A 470 -5.31 -22.93 55.41
CA ALA A 470 -4.22 -23.37 54.54
C ALA A 470 -4.46 -24.81 54.13
N GLU A 471 -4.60 -25.04 52.82
CA GLU A 471 -5.14 -26.27 52.26
C GLU A 471 -4.26 -26.78 51.11
N PRO A 472 -4.11 -28.10 50.93
CA PRO A 472 -3.61 -28.65 49.68
C PRO A 472 -4.60 -28.31 48.57
N VAL A 473 -4.11 -27.80 47.43
CA VAL A 473 -4.97 -27.62 46.25
C VAL A 473 -5.23 -29.02 45.68
N GLY A 474 -6.36 -29.59 46.06
CA GLY A 474 -6.76 -30.94 45.67
C GLY A 474 -7.00 -31.04 44.16
N GLU A 475 -6.67 -32.20 43.58
CA GLU A 475 -7.05 -32.56 42.22
C GLU A 475 -8.53 -33.01 42.21
N SER A 476 -9.44 -32.09 42.56
CA SER A 476 -10.87 -32.29 42.36
C SER A 476 -11.19 -32.18 40.88
N SER A 477 -11.61 -33.27 40.26
CA SER A 477 -12.11 -33.26 38.89
C SER A 477 -13.45 -32.54 38.82
N GLU A 478 -13.44 -31.23 38.51
CA GLU A 478 -14.65 -30.55 38.02
C GLU A 478 -15.06 -31.23 36.71
N GLU A 479 -16.19 -31.95 36.73
CA GLU A 479 -16.75 -32.52 35.50
C GLU A 479 -17.25 -31.37 34.61
N VAL A 480 -16.87 -31.42 33.32
CA VAL A 480 -17.22 -30.41 32.32
C VAL A 480 -18.40 -30.94 31.52
N HIS A 481 -19.57 -30.37 31.79
CA HIS A 481 -20.83 -30.80 31.20
C HIS A 481 -21.23 -29.87 30.05
N GLN A 482 -21.98 -30.39 29.09
CA GLN A 482 -22.47 -29.66 27.94
C GLN A 482 -24.00 -29.58 27.97
N ILE A 483 -24.55 -28.37 27.90
CA ILE A 483 -25.98 -28.11 27.78
C ILE A 483 -26.27 -27.72 26.32
N SER A 484 -27.15 -28.47 25.68
CA SER A 484 -27.60 -28.32 24.30
C SER A 484 -29.10 -28.02 24.24
N ILE A 485 -29.60 -27.58 23.08
CA ILE A 485 -31.02 -27.33 22.83
C ILE A 485 -31.41 -28.12 21.58
N GLU A 486 -32.52 -28.84 21.60
CA GLU A 486 -33.04 -29.57 20.44
C GLU A 486 -34.31 -28.95 19.85
N GLY A 487 -34.52 -29.20 18.56
CA GLY A 487 -35.67 -28.72 17.77
C GLY A 487 -35.31 -27.63 16.76
N ALA A 488 -36.26 -27.31 15.88
CA ALA A 488 -36.02 -26.61 14.60
C ALA A 488 -35.43 -25.18 14.67
N ARG A 489 -35.31 -24.59 15.86
CA ARG A 489 -34.76 -23.25 16.09
C ARG A 489 -33.71 -23.18 17.21
N ALA A 490 -33.15 -24.33 17.61
CA ALA A 490 -32.13 -24.42 18.66
C ALA A 490 -30.97 -23.41 18.47
N THR A 491 -30.46 -23.26 17.25
CA THR A 491 -29.40 -22.32 16.92
C THR A 491 -29.81 -20.85 17.10
N ASP A 492 -31.07 -20.49 16.81
CA ASP A 492 -31.58 -19.13 17.04
C ASP A 492 -31.68 -18.85 18.54
N LEU A 493 -32.28 -19.78 19.30
CA LEU A 493 -32.42 -19.70 20.75
C LEU A 493 -31.06 -19.61 21.45
N MET A 494 -30.11 -20.47 21.10
CA MET A 494 -28.77 -20.45 21.71
C MET A 494 -28.03 -19.15 21.35
N ASN A 495 -28.18 -18.61 20.14
CA ASN A 495 -27.62 -17.28 19.81
C ASN A 495 -28.28 -16.15 20.61
N ILE A 496 -29.58 -16.23 20.91
CA ILE A 496 -30.27 -15.25 21.77
C ILE A 496 -29.77 -15.37 23.22
N ILE A 497 -29.69 -16.59 23.77
CA ILE A 497 -29.22 -16.86 25.13
C ILE A 497 -27.76 -16.41 25.30
N CYS A 498 -26.87 -16.76 24.37
CA CYS A 498 -25.47 -16.32 24.36
C CYS A 498 -25.31 -14.81 24.06
N GLY A 499 -26.28 -14.19 23.36
CA GLY A 499 -26.29 -12.76 23.05
C GLY A 499 -26.73 -11.88 24.22
N VAL A 500 -27.87 -12.21 24.83
CA VAL A 500 -28.40 -11.57 26.05
C VAL A 500 -27.48 -11.87 27.25
N GLY A 501 -26.95 -13.10 27.30
CA GLY A 501 -26.13 -13.61 28.40
C GLY A 501 -24.85 -12.84 28.69
N LYS A 502 -24.29 -12.06 27.76
CA LYS A 502 -23.00 -11.34 27.97
C LYS A 502 -22.99 -10.31 29.10
N ARG A 503 -24.14 -9.99 29.71
CA ARG A 503 -24.23 -9.20 30.96
C ARG A 503 -24.67 -10.01 32.18
N ASN A 504 -25.38 -11.14 31.99
CA ASN A 504 -26.06 -11.87 33.07
C ASN A 504 -25.51 -13.29 33.32
N LEU A 505 -24.67 -13.84 32.44
CA LEU A 505 -24.05 -15.17 32.61
C LEU A 505 -23.28 -15.35 33.94
N PRO A 506 -22.55 -14.34 34.47
CA PRO A 506 -21.95 -14.44 35.80
C PRO A 506 -22.99 -14.64 36.91
N GLY A 507 -24.18 -14.04 36.77
CA GLY A 507 -25.31 -14.22 37.69
C GLY A 507 -25.95 -15.60 37.57
N LEU A 508 -26.08 -16.16 36.36
CA LEU A 508 -26.52 -17.55 36.19
C LEU A 508 -25.51 -18.53 36.80
N ALA A 509 -24.20 -18.28 36.68
CA ALA A 509 -23.16 -19.11 37.30
C ALA A 509 -23.26 -19.10 38.83
N THR A 510 -23.40 -17.92 39.46
CA THR A 510 -23.52 -17.81 40.92
C THR A 510 -24.84 -18.33 41.46
N HIS A 511 -25.96 -18.19 40.73
CA HIS A 511 -27.25 -18.77 41.13
C HIS A 511 -27.32 -20.29 40.96
N SER A 512 -26.67 -20.86 39.94
CA SER A 512 -26.63 -22.33 39.76
C SER A 512 -25.60 -23.01 40.67
N GLY A 513 -24.50 -22.32 40.97
CA GLY A 513 -23.34 -22.86 41.67
C GLY A 513 -22.27 -23.48 40.75
N CYS A 514 -22.27 -23.10 39.46
CA CYS A 514 -21.25 -23.53 38.50
C CYS A 514 -19.99 -22.66 38.64
N SER A 515 -18.81 -23.26 38.64
CA SER A 515 -17.52 -22.55 38.74
C SER A 515 -17.26 -21.68 37.50
N GLN A 516 -17.66 -22.16 36.31
CA GLN A 516 -17.53 -21.47 35.04
C GLN A 516 -18.69 -21.82 34.09
N ILE A 517 -19.08 -20.87 33.24
CA ILE A 517 -19.98 -21.10 32.10
C ILE A 517 -19.36 -20.49 30.84
N HIS A 518 -19.15 -21.30 29.81
CA HIS A 518 -18.57 -20.90 28.52
C HIS A 518 -19.58 -21.09 27.39
N PRO A 519 -20.17 -20.00 26.85
CA PRO A 519 -21.05 -20.08 25.70
C PRO A 519 -20.29 -20.34 24.40
N THR A 520 -20.81 -21.25 23.58
CA THR A 520 -20.39 -21.45 22.18
C THR A 520 -21.55 -21.14 21.21
N TYR A 521 -21.32 -21.29 19.91
CA TYR A 521 -22.36 -21.09 18.88
C TYR A 521 -23.43 -22.20 18.83
N THR A 522 -23.25 -23.32 19.51
CA THR A 522 -24.20 -24.46 19.48
C THR A 522 -24.56 -25.04 20.85
N HIS A 523 -23.74 -24.80 21.88
CA HIS A 523 -23.92 -25.36 23.21
C HIS A 523 -23.33 -24.44 24.30
N LEU A 524 -23.85 -24.54 25.52
CA LEU A 524 -23.23 -23.99 26.73
C LEU A 524 -22.36 -25.07 27.38
N ARG A 525 -21.12 -24.74 27.76
CA ARG A 525 -20.32 -25.61 28.64
C ARG A 525 -20.38 -25.08 30.06
N ALA A 526 -20.57 -25.96 31.02
CA ALA A 526 -20.59 -25.63 32.45
C ALA A 526 -19.59 -26.50 33.20
N CYS A 527 -18.82 -25.89 34.10
CA CYS A 527 -17.94 -26.58 35.03
C CYS A 527 -18.56 -26.50 36.42
N GLY A 528 -18.58 -27.62 37.16
CA GLY A 528 -19.15 -27.70 38.51
C GLY A 528 -19.71 -29.09 38.81
N PRO A 529 -20.20 -29.33 40.05
CA PRO A 529 -20.89 -30.58 40.37
C PRO A 529 -22.18 -30.72 39.57
N ILE A 530 -22.58 -31.95 39.26
CA ILE A 530 -23.75 -32.26 38.42
C ILE A 530 -25.02 -31.51 38.87
N ASP A 531 -25.30 -31.47 40.17
CA ASP A 531 -26.46 -30.76 40.74
C ASP A 531 -26.49 -29.26 40.41
N ALA A 532 -25.32 -28.62 40.26
CA ALA A 532 -25.22 -27.22 39.85
C ALA A 532 -25.49 -27.05 38.36
N VAL A 533 -25.05 -28.01 37.54
CA VAL A 533 -25.31 -27.99 36.10
C VAL A 533 -26.77 -28.32 35.80
N ASP A 534 -27.42 -29.22 36.54
CA ASP A 534 -28.86 -29.48 36.39
C ASP A 534 -29.70 -28.28 36.84
N ARG A 535 -29.30 -27.54 37.88
CA ARG A 535 -29.92 -26.24 38.19
C ARG A 535 -29.76 -25.23 37.05
N LEU A 536 -28.57 -25.15 36.44
CA LEU A 536 -28.34 -24.30 35.27
C LEU A 536 -29.18 -24.73 34.06
N ARG A 537 -29.29 -26.05 33.80
CA ARG A 537 -30.14 -26.64 32.75
C ARG A 537 -31.59 -26.25 32.96
N ALA A 538 -32.11 -26.35 34.19
CA ALA A 538 -33.48 -25.95 34.52
C ALA A 538 -33.73 -24.46 34.27
N SER A 539 -32.83 -23.56 34.70
CA SER A 539 -32.94 -22.12 34.41
C SER A 539 -32.86 -21.81 32.90
N VAL A 540 -32.04 -22.54 32.13
CA VAL A 540 -32.00 -22.39 30.66
C VAL A 540 -33.28 -22.92 30.02
N GLN A 541 -33.87 -24.01 30.52
CA GLN A 541 -35.16 -24.55 30.04
C GLN A 541 -36.33 -23.59 30.29
N GLU A 542 -36.35 -22.90 31.43
CA GLU A 542 -37.35 -21.87 31.74
C GLU A 542 -37.23 -20.66 30.80
N ILE A 543 -36.01 -20.18 30.55
CA ILE A 543 -35.74 -19.09 29.60
C ILE A 543 -36.15 -19.49 28.17
N VAL A 544 -35.84 -20.71 27.74
CA VAL A 544 -36.27 -21.26 26.44
C VAL A 544 -37.80 -21.32 26.36
N TRP A 545 -38.48 -21.80 27.40
CA TRP A 545 -39.94 -21.89 27.46
C TRP A 545 -40.61 -20.51 27.38
N GLU A 546 -40.11 -19.49 28.10
CA GLU A 546 -40.63 -18.11 27.98
C GLU A 546 -40.43 -17.59 26.55
N MET A 547 -39.24 -17.78 25.97
CA MET A 547 -38.94 -17.31 24.62
C MET A 547 -39.81 -17.98 23.55
N CYS A 548 -40.03 -19.30 23.60
CA CYS A 548 -40.89 -19.99 22.63
C CYS A 548 -42.35 -19.59 22.80
N THR A 549 -42.85 -19.51 24.04
CA THR A 549 -44.22 -19.06 24.35
C THR A 549 -44.46 -17.63 23.84
N ARG A 550 -43.50 -16.72 24.08
CA ARG A 550 -43.59 -15.29 23.73
C ARG A 550 -43.48 -14.99 22.24
N ASN A 551 -42.91 -15.90 21.45
CA ASN A 551 -42.73 -15.74 20.00
C ASN A 551 -43.60 -16.72 19.18
N SER A 552 -44.49 -17.47 19.82
CA SER A 552 -45.33 -18.53 19.22
C SER A 552 -44.52 -19.57 18.43
N TRP A 553 -43.44 -20.07 19.03
CA TRP A 553 -42.65 -21.18 18.49
C TRP A 553 -43.08 -22.50 19.13
N GLU A 554 -42.81 -23.61 18.44
CA GLU A 554 -42.85 -24.94 19.05
C GLU A 554 -41.90 -24.98 20.27
N GLN A 555 -42.16 -25.86 21.24
CA GLN A 555 -41.30 -25.96 22.43
C GLN A 555 -39.99 -26.68 22.10
N HIS A 556 -38.89 -26.21 22.69
CA HIS A 556 -37.55 -26.77 22.53
C HIS A 556 -37.09 -27.37 23.85
N GLU A 557 -36.58 -28.60 23.82
CA GLU A 557 -36.02 -29.25 25.00
C GLU A 557 -34.54 -28.88 25.17
N VAL A 558 -34.14 -28.62 26.41
CA VAL A 558 -32.76 -28.37 26.81
C VAL A 558 -32.18 -29.66 27.34
N LEU A 559 -31.22 -30.25 26.63
CA LEU A 559 -30.58 -31.51 26.99
C LEU A 559 -29.26 -31.28 27.74
N LEU A 560 -28.83 -32.31 28.48
CA LEU A 560 -27.55 -32.36 29.18
C LEU A 560 -26.71 -33.50 28.63
N ASP A 561 -25.73 -33.16 27.79
CA ASP A 561 -24.82 -34.11 27.16
C ASP A 561 -23.74 -34.55 28.17
N GLY A 562 -23.92 -35.76 28.72
CA GLY A 562 -23.07 -36.35 29.76
C GLY A 562 -21.69 -36.83 29.30
N VAL A 563 -20.84 -35.93 28.79
CA VAL A 563 -19.50 -36.26 28.27
C VAL A 563 -18.46 -36.36 29.40
N LYS A 564 -18.32 -37.53 30.02
CA LYS A 564 -17.23 -37.80 30.97
C LYS A 564 -15.88 -37.92 30.25
N VAL A 565 -15.11 -36.84 30.25
CA VAL A 565 -13.72 -36.81 29.73
C VAL A 565 -12.76 -37.42 30.75
N GLN A 566 -12.54 -38.74 30.68
CA GLN A 566 -11.48 -39.39 31.44
C GLN A 566 -10.10 -39.18 30.79
N ASN A 567 -9.12 -38.76 31.60
CA ASN A 567 -7.72 -38.70 31.18
C ASN A 567 -7.04 -40.06 31.43
N THR A 568 -6.68 -40.77 30.36
CA THR A 568 -5.81 -41.96 30.41
C THR A 568 -4.69 -41.86 29.36
N PRO A 569 -3.48 -42.36 29.64
CA PRO A 569 -2.32 -42.19 28.76
C PRO A 569 -2.39 -43.04 27.48
N SER A 570 -1.58 -42.67 26.50
CA SER A 570 -1.55 -43.19 25.12
C SER A 570 -1.13 -44.67 24.99
N PRO A 571 -1.90 -45.49 24.25
CA PRO A 571 -1.41 -46.65 23.52
C PRO A 571 -1.44 -46.43 21.98
N ALA A 572 -0.77 -47.30 21.24
CA ALA A 572 -0.45 -47.07 19.82
C ALA A 572 -1.51 -47.52 18.80
N SER A 573 -1.51 -46.80 17.66
CA SER A 573 -1.88 -47.26 16.31
C SER A 573 -3.13 -48.14 16.12
N THR A 574 -4.24 -47.52 15.69
CA THR A 574 -5.10 -48.09 14.63
C THR A 574 -5.76 -46.95 13.86
N SER A 575 -5.98 -47.12 12.55
CA SER A 575 -6.19 -45.99 11.64
C SER A 575 -7.67 -45.66 11.36
N ALA A 576 -8.15 -44.54 11.89
CA ALA A 576 -9.22 -43.79 11.24
C ALA A 576 -8.63 -42.98 10.08
N PHE A 577 -9.27 -42.99 8.90
CA PHE A 577 -8.82 -42.19 7.76
C PHE A 577 -9.19 -40.71 7.96
N PRO A 578 -8.22 -39.77 8.01
CA PRO A 578 -8.52 -38.34 8.00
C PRO A 578 -8.95 -37.89 6.59
N ASP A 579 -9.66 -36.76 6.50
CA ASP A 579 -10.13 -36.17 5.24
C ASP A 579 -9.00 -36.03 4.22
N ARG A 580 -9.03 -36.82 3.15
CA ARG A 580 -8.10 -36.70 2.02
C ARG A 580 -8.77 -35.92 0.88
N PRO A 581 -8.13 -34.90 0.31
CA PRO A 581 -8.68 -34.20 -0.85
C PRO A 581 -8.80 -35.14 -2.06
N LEU A 582 -9.78 -34.86 -2.92
CA LEU A 582 -10.15 -35.69 -4.06
C LEU A 582 -10.12 -34.87 -5.36
N TRP A 583 -9.73 -35.52 -6.45
CA TRP A 583 -9.88 -34.99 -7.80
C TRP A 583 -11.17 -35.50 -8.41
N VAL A 584 -12.07 -34.59 -8.80
CA VAL A 584 -13.22 -34.93 -9.65
C VAL A 584 -12.85 -34.62 -11.09
N THR A 585 -12.90 -35.65 -11.94
CA THR A 585 -12.52 -35.59 -13.36
C THR A 585 -13.68 -36.04 -14.24
N VAL A 586 -13.92 -35.34 -15.35
CA VAL A 586 -14.85 -35.77 -16.41
C VAL A 586 -14.00 -36.40 -17.51
N LYS A 587 -14.31 -37.62 -17.93
CA LYS A 587 -13.57 -38.32 -18.99
C LYS A 587 -14.46 -38.50 -20.22
N GLY A 588 -13.89 -38.22 -21.40
CA GLY A 588 -14.52 -38.24 -22.72
C GLY A 588 -14.31 -36.92 -23.50
N PRO A 589 -14.73 -36.85 -24.78
CA PRO A 589 -14.19 -35.91 -25.78
C PRO A 589 -14.47 -34.41 -25.55
N SER A 590 -15.33 -34.05 -24.60
CA SER A 590 -15.77 -32.66 -24.36
C SER A 590 -15.50 -32.18 -22.93
N GLN A 591 -14.71 -32.94 -22.14
CA GLN A 591 -14.44 -32.71 -20.72
C GLN A 591 -14.17 -31.24 -20.33
N ALA A 592 -13.28 -30.55 -21.04
CA ALA A 592 -12.92 -29.15 -20.74
C ALA A 592 -14.04 -28.16 -21.08
N SER A 593 -14.92 -28.48 -22.03
CA SER A 593 -16.10 -27.68 -22.37
C SER A 593 -17.22 -27.90 -21.36
N ILE A 594 -17.43 -29.14 -20.91
CA ILE A 594 -18.40 -29.50 -19.87
C ILE A 594 -18.03 -28.87 -18.53
N ILE A 595 -16.77 -28.96 -18.09
CA ILE A 595 -16.34 -28.35 -16.82
C ILE A 595 -16.41 -26.81 -16.91
N ARG A 596 -16.09 -26.20 -18.06
CA ARG A 596 -16.31 -24.76 -18.27
C ARG A 596 -17.79 -24.38 -18.23
N LYS A 597 -18.68 -25.17 -18.83
CA LYS A 597 -20.14 -24.94 -18.75
C LYS A 597 -20.67 -25.12 -17.32
N PHE A 598 -20.22 -26.15 -16.59
CA PHE A 598 -20.60 -26.40 -15.19
C PHE A 598 -20.20 -25.25 -14.26
N ILE A 599 -19.03 -24.65 -14.48
CA ILE A 599 -18.57 -23.45 -13.77
C ILE A 599 -19.26 -22.17 -14.29
N GLY A 600 -19.68 -22.16 -15.56
CA GLY A 600 -20.27 -21.01 -16.26
C GLY A 600 -21.80 -20.94 -16.25
N THR A 601 -22.51 -21.83 -15.56
CA THR A 601 -23.99 -21.86 -15.49
C THR A 601 -24.60 -20.76 -14.61
N GLY A 602 -23.79 -19.83 -14.10
CA GLY A 602 -24.25 -18.70 -13.29
C GLY A 602 -24.28 -18.94 -11.78
N LEU A 603 -24.00 -20.16 -11.32
CA LEU A 603 -23.65 -20.42 -9.92
C LEU A 603 -22.21 -19.96 -9.67
N GLU A 604 -21.99 -19.02 -8.76
CA GLU A 604 -20.62 -18.71 -8.35
C GLU A 604 -19.99 -19.96 -7.71
N LEU A 605 -18.72 -20.23 -8.02
CA LEU A 605 -18.00 -21.41 -7.52
C LEU A 605 -18.02 -21.49 -5.97
N GLU A 606 -18.06 -20.33 -5.33
CA GLU A 606 -18.15 -20.13 -3.88
C GLU A 606 -19.53 -20.47 -3.30
N GLU A 607 -20.61 -20.30 -4.06
CA GLU A 607 -21.95 -20.76 -3.68
C GLU A 607 -22.05 -22.28 -3.77
N LEU A 608 -21.50 -22.88 -4.83
CA LEU A 608 -21.42 -24.35 -4.95
C LEU A 608 -20.58 -24.95 -3.82
N ARG A 609 -19.46 -24.31 -3.46
CA ARG A 609 -18.62 -24.71 -2.31
C ARG A 609 -19.40 -24.70 -1.00
N LYS A 610 -20.11 -23.60 -0.70
CA LYS A 610 -20.90 -23.45 0.54
C LYS A 610 -22.10 -24.40 0.59
N GLY A 611 -22.92 -24.43 -0.47
CA GLY A 611 -24.14 -25.22 -0.55
C GLY A 611 -23.92 -26.73 -0.56
N LEU A 612 -22.68 -27.21 -0.72
CA LEU A 612 -22.31 -28.62 -0.62
C LEU A 612 -21.54 -28.98 0.66
N GLY A 613 -21.13 -27.99 1.47
CA GLY A 613 -20.39 -28.20 2.72
C GLY A 613 -18.90 -28.47 2.51
N LEU A 614 -18.26 -27.78 1.56
CA LEU A 614 -16.88 -28.01 1.15
C LEU A 614 -15.92 -26.98 1.74
N GLN A 615 -14.72 -27.43 2.11
CA GLN A 615 -13.62 -26.57 2.53
C GLN A 615 -12.99 -25.89 1.31
N VAL A 616 -12.66 -26.66 0.26
CA VAL A 616 -12.09 -26.13 -1.00
C VAL A 616 -12.82 -26.71 -2.21
N LEU A 617 -13.05 -25.85 -3.20
CA LEU A 617 -13.44 -26.21 -4.57
C LEU A 617 -12.65 -25.31 -5.52
N GLN A 618 -11.77 -25.88 -6.35
CA GLN A 618 -10.97 -25.10 -7.31
C GLN A 618 -10.77 -25.84 -8.65
N PRO A 619 -10.98 -25.20 -9.81
CA PRO A 619 -10.59 -25.76 -11.09
C PRO A 619 -9.07 -25.62 -11.29
N GLN A 620 -8.38 -26.74 -11.45
CA GLN A 620 -6.94 -26.77 -11.76
C GLN A 620 -6.69 -27.39 -13.13
N ARG A 621 -5.79 -26.78 -13.91
CA ARG A 621 -5.40 -27.25 -15.23
C ARG A 621 -4.21 -28.19 -15.13
N TRP A 622 -4.29 -29.36 -15.75
CA TRP A 622 -3.24 -30.40 -15.69
C TRP A 622 -3.14 -31.12 -17.03
N ASN A 623 -1.96 -31.16 -17.66
CA ASN A 623 -1.72 -31.80 -18.97
C ASN A 623 -2.82 -31.53 -20.02
N ARG A 624 -3.14 -30.25 -20.23
CA ARG A 624 -4.24 -29.72 -21.08
C ARG A 624 -5.67 -29.95 -20.54
N ASP A 625 -5.93 -30.98 -19.74
CA ASP A 625 -7.20 -31.21 -19.02
C ASP A 625 -7.54 -30.09 -18.02
N ILE A 626 -8.81 -30.04 -17.61
CA ILE A 626 -9.28 -29.30 -16.43
C ILE A 626 -9.81 -30.32 -15.42
N ARG A 627 -9.41 -30.23 -14.16
CA ARG A 627 -9.87 -31.09 -13.06
C ARG A 627 -10.42 -30.22 -11.93
N LEU A 628 -11.39 -30.71 -11.17
CA LEU A 628 -11.86 -30.04 -9.96
C LEU A 628 -11.12 -30.61 -8.74
N PHE A 629 -10.36 -29.78 -8.05
CA PHE A 629 -9.83 -30.08 -6.71
C PHE A 629 -10.96 -29.87 -5.69
N VAL A 630 -11.20 -30.88 -4.86
CA VAL A 630 -12.29 -30.88 -3.88
C VAL A 630 -11.76 -31.33 -2.52
N GLU A 631 -12.03 -30.52 -1.49
CA GLU A 631 -11.62 -30.79 -0.10
C GLU A 631 -12.82 -30.53 0.82
N GLY A 632 -13.10 -31.48 1.71
CA GLY A 632 -14.30 -31.53 2.54
C GLY A 632 -14.65 -32.97 2.90
N THR A 633 -15.72 -33.15 3.66
CA THR A 633 -16.13 -34.50 4.11
C THR A 633 -16.47 -35.41 2.94
N PRO A 634 -16.33 -36.75 3.05
CA PRO A 634 -16.65 -37.68 1.96
C PRO A 634 -18.06 -37.49 1.39
N ALA A 635 -19.05 -37.19 2.24
CA ALA A 635 -20.41 -36.87 1.84
C ALA A 635 -20.52 -35.57 1.01
N ALA A 636 -19.74 -34.53 1.34
CA ALA A 636 -19.69 -33.30 0.57
C ALA A 636 -19.05 -33.51 -0.82
N CYS A 637 -17.99 -34.31 -0.88
CA CYS A 637 -17.32 -34.66 -2.14
C CYS A 637 -18.20 -35.50 -3.08
N ASN A 638 -18.95 -36.48 -2.54
CA ASN A 638 -19.92 -37.25 -3.32
C ASN A 638 -21.00 -36.34 -3.92
N ARG A 639 -21.55 -35.39 -3.15
CA ARG A 639 -22.54 -34.42 -3.69
C ARG A 639 -22.02 -33.55 -4.84
N ILE A 640 -20.70 -33.36 -5.04
CA ILE A 640 -20.16 -32.79 -6.28
C ILE A 640 -20.23 -33.78 -7.43
N LYS A 641 -19.77 -35.02 -7.20
CA LYS A 641 -19.78 -36.08 -8.22
C LYS A 641 -21.20 -36.26 -8.78
N ASP A 642 -22.18 -36.30 -7.90
CA ASP A 642 -23.59 -36.50 -8.25
C ASP A 642 -24.13 -35.29 -9.04
N LYS A 643 -23.99 -34.05 -8.54
CA LYS A 643 -24.40 -32.85 -9.31
C LYS A 643 -23.69 -32.68 -10.65
N LEU A 644 -22.43 -33.11 -10.77
CA LEU A 644 -21.69 -33.06 -12.04
C LEU A 644 -22.16 -34.15 -13.01
N HIS A 645 -22.60 -35.30 -12.49
CA HIS A 645 -23.23 -36.37 -13.27
C HIS A 645 -24.64 -35.95 -13.76
N ASP A 646 -25.47 -35.38 -12.87
CA ASP A 646 -26.77 -34.81 -13.23
C ASP A 646 -26.64 -33.74 -14.32
N PHE A 647 -25.64 -32.85 -14.18
CA PHE A 647 -25.36 -31.82 -15.18
C PHE A 647 -24.93 -32.42 -16.53
N ILE A 648 -24.15 -33.50 -16.52
CA ILE A 648 -23.77 -34.22 -17.74
C ILE A 648 -25.00 -34.84 -18.40
N GLN A 649 -25.88 -35.53 -17.66
CA GLN A 649 -27.12 -36.10 -18.21
C GLN A 649 -28.08 -35.03 -18.75
N ALA A 650 -28.22 -33.91 -18.05
CA ALA A 650 -29.05 -32.77 -18.46
C ALA A 650 -28.48 -31.99 -19.66
N THR A 651 -27.20 -32.16 -19.99
CA THR A 651 -26.57 -31.48 -21.15
C THR A 651 -26.30 -32.42 -22.33
N SER A 652 -26.03 -33.71 -22.12
CA SER A 652 -25.87 -34.68 -23.22
C SER A 652 -27.17 -34.83 -24.02
N SER A 653 -28.28 -35.01 -23.31
CA SER A 653 -29.66 -35.10 -23.85
C SER A 653 -30.11 -33.87 -24.65
N LYS A 654 -29.45 -32.72 -24.51
CA LYS A 654 -29.77 -31.46 -25.23
C LYS A 654 -28.72 -31.01 -26.25
N ALA A 655 -27.52 -31.59 -26.25
CA ALA A 655 -26.39 -31.07 -27.03
C ALA A 655 -25.58 -32.15 -27.78
N GLY A 656 -26.06 -33.40 -27.84
CA GLY A 656 -25.42 -34.45 -28.64
C GLY A 656 -24.03 -34.87 -28.13
N TYR A 657 -23.73 -34.64 -26.85
CA TYR A 657 -22.44 -35.04 -26.27
C TYR A 657 -22.35 -36.56 -26.14
N ALA A 658 -21.39 -37.15 -26.86
CA ALA A 658 -21.00 -38.56 -26.71
C ALA A 658 -20.57 -38.86 -25.26
N GLU A 659 -20.76 -40.10 -24.82
CA GLU A 659 -20.77 -40.53 -23.42
C GLU A 659 -19.59 -39.99 -22.55
N HIS A 660 -19.94 -39.32 -21.44
CA HIS A 660 -18.99 -38.77 -20.47
C HIS A 660 -19.15 -39.44 -19.11
N SER A 661 -18.04 -39.84 -18.48
CA SER A 661 -18.04 -40.43 -17.14
C SER A 661 -17.33 -39.55 -16.11
N VAL A 662 -17.91 -39.43 -14.91
CA VAL A 662 -17.29 -38.73 -13.78
C VAL A 662 -16.47 -39.72 -12.95
N LYS A 663 -15.14 -39.60 -12.99
CA LYS A 663 -14.23 -40.39 -12.14
C LYS A 663 -13.69 -39.52 -11.02
N VAL A 664 -13.92 -39.95 -9.79
CA VAL A 664 -13.30 -39.40 -8.58
C VAL A 664 -12.02 -40.19 -8.32
N GLU A 665 -10.88 -39.52 -8.37
CA GLU A 665 -9.55 -40.09 -8.10
C GLU A 665 -9.06 -39.48 -6.78
N PRO A 666 -8.54 -40.27 -5.80
CA PRO A 666 -7.93 -39.68 -4.61
C PRO A 666 -6.76 -38.79 -5.02
N ALA A 667 -6.54 -37.66 -4.32
CA ALA A 667 -5.39 -36.83 -4.62
C ALA A 667 -4.10 -37.68 -4.49
N PRO A 668 -3.26 -37.76 -5.55
CA PRO A 668 -2.08 -38.60 -5.50
C PRO A 668 -1.17 -38.08 -4.40
N SER A 669 -0.79 -38.95 -3.46
CA SER A 669 -0.03 -38.60 -2.26
C SER A 669 1.45 -38.34 -2.54
N LYS A 670 1.72 -37.51 -3.57
CA LYS A 670 2.96 -36.73 -3.61
C LYS A 670 2.93 -35.84 -2.38
N ALA A 671 3.89 -36.07 -1.47
CA ALA A 671 3.97 -35.37 -0.20
C ALA A 671 3.81 -33.86 -0.41
N GLN A 672 2.96 -33.22 0.40
CA GLN A 672 2.96 -31.78 0.53
C GLN A 672 4.32 -31.35 1.11
N ARG A 673 5.30 -31.14 0.24
CA ARG A 673 6.32 -30.12 0.48
C ARG A 673 5.57 -28.80 0.54
N SER A 674 5.17 -28.42 1.76
CA SER A 674 5.02 -27.01 2.11
C SER A 674 6.25 -26.26 1.59
N PRO A 675 6.10 -25.03 1.07
CA PRO A 675 7.24 -24.26 0.57
C PRO A 675 8.30 -24.21 1.68
N HIS A 676 9.47 -24.78 1.37
CA HIS A 676 10.32 -25.48 2.35
C HIS A 676 10.34 -24.78 3.71
N ALA A 677 9.81 -25.46 4.73
CA ALA A 677 9.82 -24.98 6.11
C ALA A 677 11.26 -25.03 6.65
N LEU A 678 12.04 -24.00 6.31
CA LEU A 678 13.49 -23.88 6.55
C LEU A 678 13.85 -24.40 7.94
N SER A 679 14.83 -25.28 8.02
CA SER A 679 15.38 -25.80 9.27
C SER A 679 15.88 -24.65 10.16
N ALA A 680 16.09 -24.93 11.45
CA ALA A 680 16.66 -23.93 12.36
C ALA A 680 18.02 -23.40 11.84
N LYS A 681 18.83 -24.25 11.20
CA LYS A 681 20.11 -23.86 10.58
C LYS A 681 19.91 -22.95 9.38
N GLU A 682 19.01 -23.29 8.45
CA GLU A 682 18.72 -22.44 7.27
C GLU A 682 18.08 -21.10 7.68
N LYS A 683 17.25 -21.06 8.73
CA LYS A 683 16.69 -19.81 9.29
C LYS A 683 17.77 -18.95 9.93
N ALA A 684 18.71 -19.55 10.66
CA ALA A 684 19.85 -18.84 11.24
C ALA A 684 20.77 -18.28 10.15
N GLN A 685 21.09 -19.08 9.12
CA GLN A 685 21.87 -18.65 7.97
C GLN A 685 21.20 -17.49 7.24
N LEU A 686 19.94 -17.64 6.82
CA LEU A 686 19.16 -16.57 6.17
C LEU A 686 19.07 -15.30 7.03
N SER A 687 19.01 -15.43 8.36
CA SER A 687 19.05 -14.29 9.27
C SER A 687 20.42 -13.60 9.31
N GLU A 688 21.54 -14.30 9.11
CA GLU A 688 22.86 -13.69 9.02
C GLU A 688 23.14 -13.16 7.60
N ASP A 689 22.70 -13.83 6.54
CA ASP A 689 22.78 -13.36 5.16
C ASP A 689 22.05 -12.01 5.00
N ILE A 690 20.81 -11.93 5.47
CA ILE A 690 20.03 -10.69 5.51
C ILE A 690 20.72 -9.65 6.40
N ARG A 691 21.32 -10.04 7.53
CA ARG A 691 22.04 -9.11 8.42
C ARG A 691 23.32 -8.59 7.77
N MET A 692 24.03 -9.40 6.99
CA MET A 692 25.22 -9.00 6.24
C MET A 692 24.87 -8.02 5.12
N ILE A 693 23.85 -8.32 4.30
CA ILE A 693 23.35 -7.38 3.28
C ILE A 693 22.81 -6.09 3.93
N SER A 694 22.12 -6.20 5.07
CA SER A 694 21.63 -5.01 5.79
C SER A 694 22.76 -4.16 6.38
N ARG A 695 23.94 -4.73 6.65
CA ARG A 695 25.13 -4.01 7.14
C ARG A 695 25.93 -3.32 6.03
N THR A 696 25.76 -3.68 4.75
CA THR A 696 26.44 -2.95 3.64
C THR A 696 25.69 -1.68 3.23
N LEU A 697 24.41 -1.56 3.61
CA LEU A 697 23.67 -0.32 3.50
C LEU A 697 24.13 0.69 4.56
N THR A 698 24.21 1.97 4.18
CA THR A 698 24.51 3.07 5.10
C THR A 698 23.26 3.49 5.88
N HIS A 699 23.38 3.53 7.20
CA HIS A 699 22.28 3.92 8.10
C HIS A 699 22.64 5.14 8.95
N PRO A 700 21.70 6.08 9.21
CA PRO A 700 21.95 7.22 10.10
C PRO A 700 21.99 6.77 11.57
N VAL A 701 22.98 7.23 12.33
CA VAL A 701 23.14 6.87 13.75
C VAL A 701 22.60 7.98 14.64
N VAL A 702 21.62 7.65 15.48
CA VAL A 702 21.06 8.58 16.46
C VAL A 702 20.95 7.92 17.83
N HIS A 703 21.15 8.73 18.87
CA HIS A 703 20.84 8.35 20.24
C HIS A 703 19.38 8.74 20.56
N ILE A 704 18.64 7.82 21.18
CA ILE A 704 17.26 8.01 21.62
C ILE A 704 17.22 8.01 23.15
N SER A 705 16.56 8.97 23.79
CA SER A 705 16.37 9.00 25.24
C SER A 705 14.96 9.34 25.71
N ALA A 706 14.62 8.86 26.91
CA ALA A 706 13.38 9.16 27.65
C ALA A 706 13.63 9.08 29.17
N ASN A 707 12.70 9.62 29.97
CA ASN A 707 12.71 9.44 31.43
C ASN A 707 11.86 8.23 31.80
N ASP A 708 12.35 7.40 32.72
CA ASP A 708 11.60 6.31 33.33
C ASP A 708 10.71 6.85 34.46
N THR A 709 9.50 7.28 34.10
CA THR A 709 8.50 7.80 35.05
C THR A 709 7.92 6.73 35.99
N LEU A 710 8.18 5.44 35.73
CA LEU A 710 7.80 4.33 36.63
C LEU A 710 8.90 4.00 37.64
N ALA A 711 10.10 4.56 37.47
CA ALA A 711 11.23 4.43 38.39
C ALA A 711 11.26 5.52 39.48
N GLU A 712 10.22 6.36 39.61
CA GLU A 712 10.10 7.32 40.72
C GLU A 712 9.91 6.59 42.06
N ARG A 713 11.05 6.34 42.73
CA ARG A 713 11.15 6.08 44.16
C ARG A 713 12.04 7.16 44.78
N ASP A 714 11.82 7.41 46.06
CA ASP A 714 12.70 8.24 46.90
C ASP A 714 12.89 9.69 46.41
N GLY A 715 11.90 10.23 45.67
CA GLY A 715 11.80 11.65 45.31
C GLY A 715 12.79 12.16 44.26
N GLN A 716 13.63 11.28 43.69
CA GLN A 716 14.56 11.65 42.62
C GLN A 716 13.87 11.67 41.26
N PHE A 717 14.29 12.59 40.38
CA PHE A 717 13.77 12.71 39.01
C PHE A 717 13.86 11.37 38.25
N GLY A 718 12.76 10.97 37.59
CA GLY A 718 12.64 9.69 36.88
C GLY A 718 13.84 9.38 36.01
N GLN A 719 14.50 8.24 36.29
CA GLN A 719 15.85 7.95 35.78
C GLN A 719 15.90 7.98 34.25
N PRO A 720 16.94 8.60 33.64
CA PRO A 720 17.08 8.59 32.20
C PRO A 720 17.34 7.17 31.68
N ARG A 721 16.73 6.85 30.53
CA ARG A 721 16.99 5.65 29.73
C ARG A 721 17.41 6.11 28.33
N GLY A 722 18.35 5.42 27.73
CA GLY A 722 18.84 5.70 26.39
C GLY A 722 19.10 4.43 25.59
N LEU A 723 19.24 4.56 24.27
CA LEU A 723 19.84 3.56 23.38
C LEU A 723 20.27 4.22 22.06
N THR A 724 21.20 3.60 21.34
CA THR A 724 21.54 3.98 19.97
C THR A 724 20.70 3.19 18.96
N VAL A 725 20.18 3.86 17.93
CA VAL A 725 19.59 3.20 16.76
C VAL A 725 20.25 3.64 15.46
N SER A 726 20.40 2.68 14.54
CA SER A 726 20.64 2.92 13.12
C SER A 726 19.34 2.95 12.29
N SER A 727 18.22 2.47 12.84
CA SER A 727 16.95 2.29 12.12
C SER A 727 16.11 3.57 11.95
N PHE A 728 16.71 4.74 12.14
CA PHE A 728 16.02 6.04 12.15
C PHE A 728 15.60 6.49 10.74
N ASN A 729 14.32 6.80 10.57
CA ASN A 729 13.71 7.15 9.29
C ASN A 729 12.66 8.25 9.44
N THR A 730 12.68 9.26 8.57
CA THR A 730 11.59 10.24 8.42
C THR A 730 10.43 9.62 7.65
N ILE A 731 9.21 9.69 8.20
CA ILE A 731 7.97 9.21 7.56
C ILE A 731 7.31 10.31 6.73
N THR A 732 7.22 11.52 7.28
CA THR A 732 6.73 12.71 6.57
C THR A 732 7.27 13.98 7.23
N LEU A 733 7.30 15.07 6.49
CA LEU A 733 7.60 16.42 6.97
C LEU A 733 6.33 17.27 7.13
N ALA A 734 5.28 17.00 6.34
CA ALA A 734 4.03 17.76 6.29
C ALA A 734 2.80 16.84 6.50
N PRO A 735 1.69 17.34 7.09
CA PRO A 735 1.56 18.66 7.72
C PRO A 735 2.33 18.81 9.04
N GLN A 736 2.89 17.72 9.57
CA GLN A 736 3.70 17.70 10.80
C GLN A 736 4.84 16.68 10.64
N PRO A 737 6.07 16.98 11.10
CA PRO A 737 7.19 16.05 10.98
C PRO A 737 6.98 14.80 11.86
N ILE A 738 7.06 13.62 11.23
CA ILE A 738 6.93 12.31 11.89
C ILE A 738 8.15 11.46 11.54
N ILE A 739 8.72 10.84 12.57
CA ILE A 739 9.87 9.95 12.52
C ILE A 739 9.47 8.53 12.94
N SER A 740 10.30 7.56 12.60
CA SER A 740 10.21 6.19 13.08
C SER A 740 11.58 5.54 13.27
N PHE A 741 11.63 4.55 14.14
CA PHE A 741 12.80 3.71 14.40
C PHE A 741 12.37 2.42 15.08
N ASN A 742 13.21 1.38 15.01
CA ASN A 742 12.91 0.06 15.54
C ASN A 742 13.65 -0.17 16.87
N ILE A 743 12.91 -0.47 17.93
CA ILE A 743 13.48 -0.93 19.21
C ILE A 743 13.23 -2.44 19.34
N LYS A 744 14.26 -3.22 19.72
CA LYS A 744 14.11 -4.62 20.10
C LYS A 744 13.43 -4.74 21.47
N VAL A 745 12.47 -5.64 21.62
CA VAL A 745 11.76 -5.89 22.89
C VAL A 745 12.12 -7.25 23.51
N PRO A 746 12.15 -7.38 24.85
CA PRO A 746 11.93 -6.33 25.86
C PRO A 746 13.08 -5.29 25.91
N SER A 747 12.75 -4.05 26.26
CA SER A 747 13.73 -2.97 26.39
C SER A 747 13.26 -1.91 27.40
N ARG A 748 14.08 -1.68 28.43
CA ARG A 748 13.85 -0.64 29.47
C ARG A 748 13.65 0.76 28.86
N THR A 749 14.26 1.04 27.71
CA THR A 749 14.12 2.33 27.02
C THR A 749 12.81 2.41 26.22
N TRP A 750 12.31 1.30 25.67
CA TRP A 750 10.94 1.27 25.14
C TRP A 750 9.92 1.50 26.26
N ASP A 751 10.09 0.83 27.40
CA ASP A 751 9.18 0.95 28.55
C ASP A 751 9.13 2.40 29.07
N ALA A 752 10.27 3.09 29.15
CA ALA A 752 10.34 4.51 29.49
C ALA A 752 9.75 5.45 28.42
N ILE A 753 9.96 5.17 27.12
CA ILE A 753 9.33 5.92 26.02
C ILE A 753 7.80 5.79 26.08
N TYR A 754 7.29 4.58 26.38
CA TYR A 754 5.87 4.29 26.49
C TYR A 754 5.25 4.88 27.77
N ALA A 755 5.96 4.87 28.90
CA ALA A 755 5.48 5.44 30.16
C ALA A 755 5.46 6.98 30.16
N SER A 756 6.47 7.62 29.56
CA SER A 756 6.55 9.09 29.47
C SER A 756 5.82 9.70 28.27
N GLN A 757 5.51 8.89 27.25
CA GLN A 757 4.98 9.30 25.93
C GLN A 757 5.86 10.36 25.22
N ARG A 758 7.11 10.54 25.65
CA ARG A 758 8.05 11.56 25.17
C ARG A 758 9.42 10.94 24.93
N LEU A 759 10.05 11.34 23.83
CA LEU A 759 11.42 10.94 23.53
C LEU A 759 12.21 12.11 22.93
N ARG A 760 13.52 12.10 23.16
CA ARG A 760 14.47 12.96 22.46
C ARG A 760 15.28 12.11 21.48
N VAL A 761 15.54 12.67 20.30
CA VAL A 761 16.50 12.13 19.33
C VAL A 761 17.69 13.07 19.30
N THR A 762 18.88 12.58 19.62
CA THR A 762 20.14 13.31 19.48
C THR A 762 20.84 12.78 18.23
N ILE A 763 20.93 13.61 17.20
CA ILE A 763 21.72 13.33 16.00
C ILE A 763 23.19 13.59 16.33
N LEU A 764 24.01 12.57 16.12
CA LEU A 764 25.44 12.59 16.42
C LEU A 764 26.22 13.06 15.19
N THR A 765 27.34 13.74 15.40
CA THR A 765 28.22 14.18 14.30
C THR A 765 29.10 13.02 13.85
N ALA A 766 29.55 13.02 12.60
CA ALA A 766 30.55 12.09 12.08
C ALA A 766 31.97 12.39 12.60
N THR A 767 32.16 12.24 13.91
CA THR A 767 33.45 12.38 14.61
C THR A 767 33.70 11.17 15.49
N SER A 768 34.96 10.90 15.85
CA SER A 768 35.36 9.87 16.84
C SER A 768 34.62 10.04 18.17
N ARG A 769 34.40 11.30 18.60
CA ARG A 769 33.58 11.66 19.76
C ARG A 769 32.09 11.32 19.58
N GLY A 770 31.51 11.57 18.40
CA GLY A 770 30.14 11.16 18.07
C GLY A 770 29.99 9.63 18.05
N ALA A 771 30.96 8.91 17.47
CA ALA A 771 31.03 7.46 17.48
C ALA A 771 31.16 6.89 18.91
N ALA A 772 31.93 7.54 19.78
CA ALA A 772 32.05 7.17 21.19
C ALA A 772 30.73 7.33 21.96
N ILE A 773 29.99 8.44 21.75
CA ILE A 773 28.65 8.64 22.30
C ILE A 773 27.69 7.55 21.78
N ALA A 774 27.74 7.22 20.48
CA ALA A 774 26.92 6.15 19.91
C ALA A 774 27.24 4.78 20.55
N HIS A 775 28.52 4.46 20.70
CA HIS A 775 29.01 3.18 21.22
C HIS A 775 28.60 2.97 22.68
N ALA A 776 28.66 4.01 23.52
CA ALA A 776 28.22 3.98 24.92
C ALA A 776 26.76 3.57 25.12
N PHE A 777 25.91 3.68 24.10
CA PHE A 777 24.50 3.28 24.11
C PHE A 777 24.19 2.07 23.20
N THR A 778 25.22 1.33 22.78
CA THR A 778 25.09 -0.02 22.18
C THR A 778 25.48 -1.15 23.14
N GLN A 779 26.34 -0.87 24.13
CA GLN A 779 26.76 -1.84 25.14
C GLN A 779 25.62 -2.15 26.15
N PRO A 780 25.49 -3.40 26.62
CA PRO A 780 24.60 -3.75 27.72
C PRO A 780 25.22 -3.36 29.07
N PHE A 781 24.41 -2.79 29.97
CA PHE A 781 24.82 -2.40 31.33
C PHE A 781 23.80 -2.94 32.36
N GLU A 782 24.26 -3.20 33.58
CA GLU A 782 23.38 -3.69 34.65
C GLU A 782 22.51 -2.54 35.17
N HIS A 783 23.12 -1.40 35.48
CA HIS A 783 22.47 -0.16 35.89
C HIS A 783 22.30 0.77 34.67
N PRO A 784 21.07 1.15 34.26
CA PRO A 784 20.88 1.97 33.06
C PRO A 784 21.38 3.41 33.16
N SER A 785 21.94 3.83 34.30
CA SER A 785 22.61 5.12 34.48
C SER A 785 24.08 5.09 34.06
N GLU A 786 24.73 3.92 33.96
CA GLU A 786 26.16 3.79 33.60
C GLU A 786 26.53 4.48 32.27
N PRO A 787 25.76 4.36 31.16
CA PRO A 787 26.03 5.14 29.94
C PRO A 787 26.03 6.65 30.17
N PHE A 788 25.08 7.12 30.98
CA PHE A 788 24.90 8.52 31.35
C PHE A 788 25.95 9.00 32.37
N GLU A 789 26.62 8.09 33.07
CA GLU A 789 27.76 8.38 33.95
C GLU A 789 29.05 8.47 33.13
N LYS A 790 29.29 7.52 32.20
CA LYS A 790 30.37 7.60 31.21
C LYS A 790 30.31 8.90 30.39
N LEU A 791 29.12 9.31 29.93
CA LEU A 791 28.94 10.59 29.24
C LEU A 791 29.30 11.81 30.11
N ARG A 792 28.88 11.83 31.38
CA ARG A 792 29.24 12.92 32.32
C ARG A 792 30.74 12.99 32.56
N SER A 793 31.41 11.84 32.70
CA SER A 793 32.87 11.76 32.75
C SER A 793 33.54 12.28 31.48
N ALA A 794 32.95 12.05 30.30
CA ALA A 794 33.43 12.55 29.01
C ALA A 794 33.04 14.01 28.68
N ARG A 795 32.65 14.80 29.69
CA ARG A 795 32.19 16.20 29.58
C ARG A 795 30.93 16.42 28.72
N VAL A 796 30.12 15.38 28.48
CA VAL A 796 28.78 15.54 27.89
C VAL A 796 27.80 15.78 29.04
N LYS A 797 27.35 17.04 29.19
CA LYS A 797 26.33 17.41 30.16
C LYS A 797 25.01 16.74 29.82
N ILE A 798 24.36 16.22 30.85
CA ILE A 798 22.99 15.71 30.77
C ILE A 798 22.12 16.72 31.50
N LEU A 799 21.45 17.57 30.73
CA LEU A 799 20.51 18.53 31.30
C LEU A 799 19.18 17.79 31.52
N PRO A 800 18.68 17.67 32.77
CA PRO A 800 17.34 17.18 33.00
C PRO A 800 16.35 18.09 32.26
N GLY A 801 15.28 17.52 31.73
CA GLY A 801 14.22 18.33 31.14
C GLY A 801 13.57 19.23 32.19
N SER A 802 13.01 20.38 31.79
CA SER A 802 12.46 21.38 32.74
C SER A 802 11.16 20.96 33.46
N SER A 803 10.80 19.68 33.35
CA SER A 803 9.80 18.97 34.15
C SER A 803 10.11 17.47 34.08
N ASN A 804 9.68 16.66 35.05
CA ASN A 804 9.89 15.20 35.06
C ASN A 804 9.41 14.51 33.76
N THR A 805 8.44 15.10 33.05
CA THR A 805 7.92 14.57 31.78
C THR A 805 8.87 14.75 30.58
N GLN A 806 9.84 15.67 30.63
CA GLN A 806 10.72 15.97 29.49
C GLN A 806 11.96 15.06 29.47
N SER A 807 12.08 14.29 28.39
CA SER A 807 13.24 13.44 28.06
C SER A 807 14.57 14.23 28.14
N PRO A 808 15.67 13.61 28.60
CA PRO A 808 16.88 14.33 28.99
C PRO A 808 17.61 14.90 27.78
N THR A 809 18.27 16.05 27.94
CA THR A 809 19.07 16.66 26.87
C THR A 809 20.53 16.22 27.01
N LEU A 810 21.12 15.67 25.93
CA LEU A 810 22.57 15.62 25.82
C LEU A 810 23.07 16.96 25.25
N TRP A 811 24.00 17.58 25.97
CA TRP A 811 24.73 18.77 25.58
C TRP A 811 26.23 18.48 25.65
N ASP A 812 26.97 18.83 24.60
CA ASP A 812 28.41 18.57 24.53
C ASP A 812 29.18 19.86 24.87
N ASP A 813 29.89 19.88 26.02
CA ASP A 813 30.66 21.06 26.45
C ASP A 813 31.92 21.30 25.63
N ILE A 814 32.50 20.24 25.07
CA ILE A 814 33.66 20.32 24.17
C ILE A 814 33.18 20.59 22.75
N GLY A 815 31.97 20.10 22.42
CA GLY A 815 31.40 20.15 21.09
C GLY A 815 31.89 19.00 20.23
N GLY A 816 31.54 19.04 18.95
CA GLY A 816 31.98 18.04 17.97
C GLY A 816 31.23 16.70 18.01
N GLY A 817 30.75 16.22 19.16
CA GLY A 817 30.04 14.92 19.27
C GLY A 817 28.56 14.94 18.88
N ILE A 818 27.88 16.08 19.04
CA ILE A 818 26.44 16.24 18.79
C ILE A 818 26.19 17.29 17.70
N LEU A 819 25.33 16.95 16.74
CA LEU A 819 24.95 17.83 15.62
C LEU A 819 23.61 18.55 15.89
N ALA A 820 22.59 17.82 16.36
CA ALA A 820 21.27 18.37 16.65
C ALA A 820 20.46 17.53 17.65
N ASN A 821 19.47 18.15 18.28
CA ASN A 821 18.48 17.50 19.15
C ASN A 821 17.05 17.73 18.61
N MET A 822 16.23 16.68 18.59
CA MET A 822 14.79 16.73 18.29
C MET A 822 13.99 16.28 19.51
N GLN A 823 12.91 16.98 19.85
CA GLN A 823 11.93 16.49 20.83
C GLN A 823 10.69 15.95 20.12
N ALA A 824 10.22 14.78 20.54
CA ALA A 824 9.08 14.11 19.92
C ALA A 824 8.09 13.53 20.94
N HIS A 825 6.81 13.50 20.54
CA HIS A 825 5.73 12.79 21.22
C HIS A 825 5.56 11.41 20.59
N LEU A 826 5.44 10.37 21.42
CA LEU A 826 5.09 9.03 20.97
C LEU A 826 3.69 9.04 20.33
N LEU A 827 3.50 8.26 19.28
CA LEU A 827 2.18 8.00 18.68
C LEU A 827 1.83 6.52 18.94
N PRO A 828 1.35 6.16 20.15
CA PRO A 828 1.23 4.76 20.59
C PRO A 828 0.32 3.95 19.67
N ASP A 829 -0.80 4.52 19.20
CA ASP A 829 -1.74 3.88 18.26
C ASP A 829 -1.15 3.56 16.88
N LYS A 830 0.03 4.12 16.57
CA LYS A 830 0.78 3.89 15.33
C LYS A 830 2.03 3.04 15.53
N CYS A 831 2.40 2.71 16.77
CA CYS A 831 3.54 1.85 17.04
C CYS A 831 3.16 0.40 16.73
N VAL A 832 3.98 -0.29 15.93
CA VAL A 832 3.64 -1.63 15.41
C VAL A 832 4.63 -2.65 15.93
N GLN A 833 4.16 -3.64 16.69
CA GLN A 833 4.98 -4.80 17.04
C GLN A 833 5.18 -5.70 15.81
N VAL A 834 6.44 -5.98 15.48
CA VAL A 834 6.88 -6.79 14.34
C VAL A 834 7.90 -7.81 14.84
N GLY A 835 7.41 -8.96 15.30
CA GLY A 835 8.25 -10.01 15.88
C GLY A 835 8.85 -9.62 17.22
N ASP A 836 10.17 -9.67 17.33
CA ASP A 836 10.96 -9.26 18.51
C ASP A 836 11.27 -7.75 18.54
N HIS A 837 10.70 -6.96 17.63
CA HIS A 837 10.87 -5.50 17.58
C HIS A 837 9.52 -4.76 17.64
N VAL A 838 9.57 -3.50 18.07
CA VAL A 838 8.50 -2.51 17.91
C VAL A 838 9.00 -1.42 16.97
N VAL A 839 8.24 -1.18 15.90
CA VAL A 839 8.38 0.01 15.05
C VAL A 839 7.77 1.17 15.84
N VAL A 840 8.62 2.00 16.43
CA VAL A 840 8.24 3.21 17.14
C VAL A 840 7.91 4.28 16.11
N VAL A 841 6.81 5.01 16.31
CA VAL A 841 6.39 6.13 15.47
C VAL A 841 6.16 7.33 16.37
N ALA A 842 6.76 8.48 16.05
CA ALA A 842 6.71 9.66 16.90
C ALA A 842 6.60 10.96 16.08
N LYS A 843 5.83 11.92 16.60
CA LYS A 843 5.70 13.27 16.04
C LYS A 843 6.78 14.16 16.63
N VAL A 844 7.64 14.75 15.80
CA VAL A 844 8.57 15.80 16.23
C VAL A 844 7.77 17.08 16.49
N TYR A 845 8.09 17.79 17.58
CA TYR A 845 7.44 19.06 17.95
C TYR A 845 8.43 20.20 18.24
N ALA A 846 9.72 19.89 18.42
CA ALA A 846 10.78 20.89 18.53
C ALA A 846 12.08 20.35 17.94
N PHE A 847 12.86 21.24 17.34
CA PHE A 847 14.20 20.99 16.79
C PHE A 847 15.17 22.01 17.37
N SER A 848 16.40 21.60 17.66
CA SER A 848 17.44 22.48 18.23
C SER A 848 18.81 22.01 17.72
N PRO A 849 19.44 22.72 16.76
CA PRO A 849 20.80 22.38 16.33
C PRO A 849 21.80 22.71 17.46
N ALA A 850 22.90 21.97 17.54
CA ALA A 850 23.92 22.16 18.58
C ALA A 850 25.00 23.16 18.19
N SER A 851 25.28 23.32 16.89
CA SER A 851 26.06 24.41 16.30
C SER A 851 25.36 24.92 15.03
N LYS A 852 25.99 25.84 14.28
CA LYS A 852 25.65 25.99 12.85
C LYS A 852 25.68 24.59 12.18
N LEU A 853 24.70 24.30 11.34
CA LEU A 853 24.56 23.01 10.62
C LEU A 853 25.42 22.95 9.35
N THR A 854 25.95 24.09 8.91
CA THR A 854 26.90 24.21 7.80
C THR A 854 28.14 23.33 8.04
N ASN A 855 28.58 22.65 7.00
CA ASN A 855 29.84 21.91 6.90
C ASN A 855 30.04 20.76 7.91
N LYS A 856 28.97 20.24 8.56
CA LYS A 856 29.06 19.10 9.50
C LYS A 856 28.20 17.92 9.09
N MET A 857 28.83 16.78 8.83
CA MET A 857 28.15 15.52 8.51
C MET A 857 27.59 14.83 9.76
N ALA A 858 26.44 14.17 9.60
CA ALA A 858 25.86 13.30 10.63
C ALA A 858 26.54 11.91 10.63
N LEU A 859 26.64 11.31 11.82
CA LEU A 859 27.23 9.99 12.00
C LEU A 859 26.43 8.91 11.25
N SER A 860 27.12 8.08 10.48
CA SER A 860 26.53 6.92 9.82
C SER A 860 27.15 5.60 10.28
N TYR A 861 26.50 4.48 9.96
CA TYR A 861 26.97 3.13 10.24
C TYR A 861 26.81 2.26 8.98
N ALA A 862 27.93 1.73 8.49
CA ALA A 862 28.00 0.88 7.30
C ALA A 862 29.24 -0.03 7.37
N ALA A 863 29.18 -1.20 6.73
CA ALA A 863 30.23 -2.23 6.73
C ALA A 863 30.68 -2.67 8.15
N ARG A 864 29.79 -2.57 9.14
CA ARG A 864 30.02 -2.79 10.60
C ARG A 864 30.80 -1.69 11.34
N SER A 865 31.29 -0.64 10.68
CA SER A 865 31.97 0.50 11.32
C SER A 865 31.07 1.75 11.39
N TYR A 866 31.40 2.70 12.27
CA TYR A 866 30.89 4.07 12.12
C TYR A 866 31.62 4.77 10.96
N ARG A 867 30.99 5.77 10.33
CA ARG A 867 31.55 6.50 9.16
C ARG A 867 31.04 7.94 9.03
N SER A 868 31.85 8.77 8.38
CA SER A 868 31.43 9.98 7.67
C SER A 868 30.87 9.62 6.29
N ALA A 869 31.02 10.49 5.27
CA ALA A 869 30.82 10.11 3.88
C ALA A 869 31.93 9.19 3.32
N GLY A 870 33.05 9.01 4.04
CA GLY A 870 34.21 8.23 3.59
C GLY A 870 34.66 7.15 4.58
N GLU A 871 35.74 7.45 5.30
CA GLU A 871 36.50 6.47 6.08
C GLU A 871 35.75 5.90 7.31
N ALA A 872 36.32 4.83 7.89
CA ALA A 872 35.86 4.26 9.13
C ALA A 872 36.27 5.15 10.31
N ILE A 873 35.29 5.53 11.12
CA ILE A 873 35.50 6.25 12.37
C ILE A 873 35.53 5.23 13.50
N GLU A 874 36.67 5.08 14.18
CA GLU A 874 36.73 4.30 15.41
C GLU A 874 36.20 5.13 16.60
N PRO A 875 35.46 4.51 17.54
CA PRO A 875 34.93 5.20 18.71
C PRO A 875 36.03 5.38 19.75
N VAL A 876 36.43 6.62 20.02
CA VAL A 876 37.37 6.97 21.10
C VAL A 876 36.85 6.44 22.45
N GLU A 877 37.75 5.92 23.27
CA GLU A 877 37.40 5.57 24.64
C GLU A 877 36.95 6.82 25.40
N LEU A 878 35.79 6.76 26.06
CA LEU A 878 35.22 7.85 26.85
C LEU A 878 35.96 8.08 28.19
N SER A 879 37.30 8.11 28.15
CA SER A 879 38.17 8.59 29.22
C SER A 879 38.53 10.06 28.96
N TRP A 880 38.73 10.82 30.04
CA TRP A 880 39.06 12.24 29.95
C TRP A 880 40.39 12.47 29.21
N SER A 881 41.41 11.69 29.56
CA SER A 881 42.77 11.82 29.02
C SER A 881 42.84 11.54 27.52
N ALA A 882 42.15 10.51 27.02
CA ALA A 882 42.16 10.17 25.59
C ALA A 882 41.48 11.25 24.71
N LEU A 883 40.47 11.94 25.25
CA LEU A 883 39.76 13.00 24.55
C LEU A 883 40.58 14.30 24.41
N GLN A 884 41.57 14.54 25.27
CA GLN A 884 42.42 15.73 25.16
C GLN A 884 43.46 15.61 24.03
N SER A 885 43.89 14.40 23.68
CA SER A 885 44.91 14.16 22.64
C SER A 885 44.40 14.21 21.20
N GLU A 886 43.10 14.01 20.94
CA GLU A 886 42.53 14.24 19.60
C GLU A 886 42.13 15.71 19.38
N ASP A 887 41.66 16.40 20.43
CA ASP A 887 41.16 17.78 20.36
C ASP A 887 42.28 18.83 20.16
N SER A 888 43.55 18.44 20.33
CA SER A 888 44.71 19.21 19.85
C SER A 888 44.98 18.98 18.37
N VAL A 889 45.07 17.71 17.93
CA VAL A 889 45.36 17.34 16.54
C VAL A 889 44.29 17.87 15.57
N GLN A 890 43.02 17.85 15.98
CA GLN A 890 41.92 18.42 15.17
C GLN A 890 41.88 19.95 15.15
N ARG A 891 42.58 20.66 16.05
CA ARG A 891 42.72 22.13 15.95
C ARG A 891 43.89 22.51 15.04
N GLU A 892 45.04 21.86 15.21
CA GLU A 892 46.20 22.06 14.34
C GLU A 892 45.86 21.79 12.87
N ALA A 893 45.04 20.77 12.57
CA ALA A 893 44.58 20.47 11.22
C ALA A 893 43.54 21.46 10.64
N ILE A 894 42.86 22.26 11.47
CA ILE A 894 41.84 23.25 11.01
C ILE A 894 42.45 24.65 10.89
N GLU A 895 43.49 24.97 11.67
CA GLU A 895 44.21 26.25 11.60
C GLU A 895 45.29 26.28 10.50
N GLN A 896 45.32 25.30 9.59
CA GLN A 896 46.29 25.18 8.48
C GLN A 896 45.71 25.29 7.06
N GLU A 897 44.38 25.37 6.85
CA GLU A 897 43.80 25.46 5.50
C GLU A 897 43.67 26.92 4.95
N ASP A 898 43.93 27.95 5.77
CA ASP A 898 43.82 29.38 5.38
C ASP A 898 45.20 30.02 5.03
N VAL A 899 46.03 29.37 4.21
CA VAL A 899 47.23 29.98 3.59
C VAL A 899 47.35 29.57 2.12
N GLU A 900 47.51 30.55 1.23
CA GLU A 900 47.74 30.35 -0.20
C GLU A 900 49.15 29.80 -0.47
N ASP A 901 49.30 28.78 -1.33
CA ASP A 901 50.56 28.54 -2.04
C ASP A 901 50.32 27.88 -3.41
N GLU A 902 50.89 28.47 -4.45
CA GLU A 902 50.73 28.11 -5.86
C GLU A 902 51.96 27.30 -6.32
N LEU A 903 51.84 25.97 -6.44
CA LEU A 903 52.91 25.14 -7.02
C LEU A 903 52.44 24.07 -8.00
N ASP A 904 53.15 24.04 -9.13
CA ASP A 904 52.95 23.15 -10.27
C ASP A 904 53.53 21.74 -9.99
N ALA A 905 52.92 20.71 -10.58
CA ALA A 905 53.25 19.31 -10.33
C ALA A 905 53.07 18.40 -11.56
N LEU A 906 53.43 18.90 -12.75
CA LEU A 906 53.59 18.09 -13.96
C LEU A 906 55.07 17.93 -14.37
N ASP A 907 55.74 16.87 -13.88
CA ASP A 907 56.41 15.91 -14.78
C ASP A 907 56.79 14.59 -14.07
N LEU A 908 57.00 13.55 -14.89
CA LEU A 908 57.64 12.25 -14.63
C LEU A 908 56.94 11.27 -13.65
N GLY A 909 56.91 9.97 -13.95
CA GLY A 909 57.43 9.33 -15.16
C GLY A 909 57.16 7.82 -15.22
N SER A 910 57.36 7.26 -16.41
CA SER A 910 57.18 5.83 -16.70
C SER A 910 58.48 5.04 -16.60
N ASN A 911 58.33 3.72 -16.44
CA ASN A 911 59.30 2.64 -16.61
C ASN A 911 60.32 2.38 -15.48
N VAL A 912 60.38 1.10 -15.11
CA VAL A 912 61.48 0.48 -14.37
C VAL A 912 62.62 0.18 -15.35
N GLY A 913 63.85 0.51 -14.97
CA GLY A 913 65.09 0.20 -15.70
C GLY A 913 66.20 -0.21 -14.73
N PHE A 914 67.16 -1.02 -15.19
CA PHE A 914 68.14 -1.71 -14.34
C PHE A 914 69.53 -1.03 -14.31
N GLU A 915 70.25 -1.27 -13.20
CA GLU A 915 71.72 -1.38 -13.04
C GLU A 915 72.69 -0.18 -12.89
N HIS A 916 73.43 -0.25 -11.76
CA HIS A 916 74.89 -0.07 -11.54
C HIS A 916 75.65 1.28 -11.68
N HIS A 917 76.31 1.65 -10.57
CA HIS A 917 77.54 2.50 -10.39
C HIS A 917 77.51 3.98 -10.87
N GLY A 918 78.16 4.97 -10.24
CA GLY A 918 78.91 5.05 -8.98
C GLY A 918 79.87 6.27 -8.91
N GLN A 919 80.12 6.80 -7.69
CA GLN A 919 81.20 7.76 -7.27
C GLN A 919 81.14 9.28 -7.64
N ALA A 920 81.82 10.06 -6.77
CA ALA A 920 82.23 11.50 -6.83
C ALA A 920 81.10 12.58 -6.87
N GLU A 921 81.02 13.62 -6.03
CA GLU A 921 81.99 14.59 -5.42
C GLU A 921 82.32 15.83 -6.29
N GLY A 922 82.27 17.04 -5.68
CA GLY A 922 82.46 18.36 -6.32
C GLY A 922 81.14 19.13 -6.49
N HIS A 923 80.69 20.10 -5.67
CA HIS A 923 81.31 21.20 -4.89
C HIS A 923 81.59 22.48 -5.73
N ILE A 924 81.29 23.66 -5.15
CA ILE A 924 81.66 25.05 -5.56
C ILE A 924 80.54 25.92 -6.24
N SER A 925 79.95 26.78 -5.40
CA SER A 925 79.72 28.25 -5.53
C SER A 925 79.04 28.94 -6.73
N SER A 926 78.11 29.85 -6.36
CA SER A 926 77.62 31.05 -7.08
C SER A 926 78.74 32.12 -7.28
N PRO A 927 78.58 33.28 -7.99
CA PRO A 927 77.40 34.17 -7.95
C PRO A 927 77.02 35.06 -9.19
N SER A 928 75.90 35.78 -9.02
CA SER A 928 75.61 37.18 -9.46
C SER A 928 75.37 37.58 -10.94
N ALA A 929 74.33 38.43 -11.10
CA ALA A 929 74.12 39.47 -12.13
C ALA A 929 73.85 39.03 -13.59
N SER A 930 73.13 39.77 -14.45
CA SER A 930 72.11 40.83 -14.28
C SER A 930 71.53 41.21 -15.66
N HIS A 931 70.28 41.68 -15.75
CA HIS A 931 69.72 42.51 -16.86
C HIS A 931 69.98 42.07 -18.33
N GLU A 932 68.94 41.63 -19.05
CA GLU A 932 68.22 42.49 -20.03
C GLU A 932 67.02 41.79 -20.69
N ALA A 933 66.26 42.56 -21.51
CA ALA A 933 64.92 42.23 -21.97
C ALA A 933 64.85 41.16 -23.08
N LEU A 934 63.78 40.36 -23.07
CA LEU A 934 63.39 39.49 -24.18
C LEU A 934 61.91 39.66 -24.58
N SER A 935 61.75 39.76 -25.90
CA SER A 935 60.55 39.84 -26.73
C SER A 935 59.40 38.89 -26.39
N SER A 936 58.17 39.35 -26.65
CA SER A 936 56.97 38.51 -26.72
C SER A 936 56.96 37.54 -27.93
N PRO A 937 56.51 36.28 -27.76
CA PRO A 937 56.19 35.34 -28.83
C PRO A 937 54.71 35.47 -29.29
N PRO A 938 54.31 34.83 -30.42
CA PRO A 938 53.17 35.31 -31.23
C PRO A 938 51.86 34.52 -31.14
N GLU A 939 50.78 35.13 -31.63
CA GLU A 939 49.53 34.45 -31.99
C GLU A 939 49.75 33.44 -33.13
N GLN A 940 49.07 32.28 -33.11
CA GLN A 940 48.91 31.41 -34.28
C GLN A 940 47.50 30.82 -34.43
N ASP A 941 46.94 31.08 -35.61
CA ASP A 941 45.68 30.59 -36.20
C ASP A 941 45.11 29.24 -35.71
N GLY A 942 43.83 29.25 -35.34
CA GLY A 942 43.03 28.03 -35.19
C GLY A 942 42.62 27.41 -36.53
N LYS A 943 43.26 26.31 -36.96
CA LYS A 943 42.89 25.52 -38.16
C LYS A 943 42.89 23.99 -37.92
N LEU A 944 42.19 23.51 -36.89
CA LEU A 944 42.10 22.07 -36.57
C LEU A 944 40.69 21.45 -36.55
N PHE A 945 39.61 22.24 -36.62
CA PHE A 945 38.22 21.74 -36.43
C PHE A 945 37.56 21.09 -37.67
N HIS A 946 38.26 20.94 -38.80
CA HIS A 946 37.66 20.48 -40.07
C HIS A 946 37.64 18.96 -40.29
N LYS A 947 37.85 18.14 -39.24
CA LYS A 947 37.84 16.66 -39.33
C LYS A 947 36.77 15.96 -38.49
N ASP A 948 35.97 16.68 -37.71
CA ASP A 948 34.87 16.10 -36.93
C ASP A 948 33.71 15.65 -37.87
N PRO A 949 33.33 14.36 -37.90
CA PRO A 949 32.18 13.87 -38.67
C PRO A 949 30.86 14.50 -38.23
N LEU A 950 30.71 14.82 -36.94
CA LEU A 950 29.52 15.48 -36.41
C LEU A 950 29.41 16.92 -36.93
N TYR A 951 30.50 17.68 -36.92
CA TYR A 951 30.59 19.00 -37.56
C TYR A 951 30.26 18.94 -39.06
N HIS A 952 30.73 17.92 -39.78
CA HIS A 952 30.40 17.76 -41.20
C HIS A 952 28.92 17.43 -41.44
N ALA A 953 28.31 16.58 -40.61
CA ALA A 953 26.88 16.28 -40.68
C ALA A 953 26.03 17.53 -40.36
N LEU A 954 26.37 18.26 -39.29
CA LEU A 954 25.69 19.50 -38.91
C LEU A 954 25.80 20.56 -40.01
N ARG A 955 26.97 20.74 -40.62
CA ARG A 955 27.15 21.64 -41.76
C ARG A 955 26.26 21.27 -42.95
N LEU A 956 26.21 19.99 -43.34
CA LEU A 956 25.32 19.53 -44.40
C LEU A 956 23.84 19.81 -44.11
N THR A 957 23.42 19.72 -42.84
CA THR A 957 22.03 20.07 -42.46
C THR A 957 21.77 21.57 -42.47
N SER A 958 22.76 22.40 -42.13
CA SER A 958 22.69 23.86 -42.28
C SER A 958 22.55 24.25 -43.78
N ASP A 959 23.40 23.68 -44.62
CA ASP A 959 23.43 23.94 -46.07
C ASP A 959 22.17 23.37 -46.76
N ALA A 960 21.56 22.30 -46.23
CA ALA A 960 20.26 21.80 -46.68
C ALA A 960 19.06 22.64 -46.21
N SER A 961 19.13 23.25 -45.01
CA SER A 961 18.05 24.11 -44.49
C SER A 961 17.85 25.37 -45.34
N THR A 962 18.94 25.89 -45.94
CA THR A 962 18.88 26.98 -46.94
C THR A 962 18.48 26.52 -48.34
N GLY A 963 18.51 25.20 -48.62
CA GLY A 963 18.10 24.59 -49.88
C GLY A 963 16.68 24.00 -49.91
N GLY A 964 15.93 24.05 -48.80
CA GLY A 964 14.53 23.60 -48.73
C GLY A 964 14.34 22.09 -48.88
N LYS A 965 15.31 21.27 -48.43
CA LYS A 965 15.19 19.80 -48.38
C LYS A 965 15.29 19.33 -46.93
N ASP A 966 14.27 18.59 -46.48
CA ASP A 966 14.35 17.82 -45.25
C ASP A 966 15.40 16.71 -45.41
N ILE A 967 16.37 16.66 -44.48
CA ILE A 967 17.35 15.57 -44.36
C ILE A 967 17.21 15.00 -42.95
N ASP A 968 16.93 13.71 -42.83
CA ASP A 968 16.98 13.02 -41.55
C ASP A 968 18.45 12.86 -41.13
N ILE A 969 18.83 13.70 -40.16
CA ILE A 969 20.17 13.76 -39.56
C ILE A 969 20.62 12.37 -39.07
N TYR A 970 19.68 11.57 -38.55
CA TYR A 970 19.97 10.23 -38.04
C TYR A 970 20.07 9.18 -39.16
N GLN A 971 19.44 9.42 -40.32
CA GLN A 971 19.56 8.52 -41.48
C GLN A 971 20.91 8.69 -42.19
N GLU A 972 21.46 9.90 -42.25
CA GLU A 972 22.86 10.10 -42.65
C GLU A 972 23.83 9.50 -41.63
N PHE A 973 23.62 9.74 -40.34
CA PHE A 973 24.51 9.20 -39.28
C PHE A 973 24.50 7.66 -39.22
N SER A 974 23.36 7.03 -39.56
CA SER A 974 23.23 5.57 -39.55
C SER A 974 24.23 4.89 -40.49
N LYS A 975 24.61 5.53 -41.60
CA LYS A 975 25.57 5.02 -42.61
C LYS A 975 26.99 4.82 -42.06
N PHE A 976 27.35 5.49 -40.96
CA PHE A 976 28.63 5.33 -40.27
C PHE A 976 28.59 4.29 -39.14
N SER A 977 27.47 3.57 -38.98
CA SER A 977 27.18 2.75 -37.80
C SER A 977 26.77 1.31 -38.11
N GLU A 978 27.15 0.78 -39.29
CA GLU A 978 26.98 -0.63 -39.60
C GLU A 978 27.74 -1.51 -38.57
N PRO A 979 27.18 -2.67 -38.17
CA PRO A 979 27.87 -3.60 -37.29
C PRO A 979 29.04 -4.25 -38.05
N ILE A 980 30.16 -4.44 -37.35
CA ILE A 980 31.15 -5.43 -37.75
C ILE A 980 30.58 -6.77 -37.27
N ASP A 981 30.36 -7.71 -38.18
CA ASP A 981 29.95 -9.07 -37.82
C ASP A 981 31.17 -9.85 -37.29
N ASP A 982 31.08 -10.30 -36.03
CA ASP A 982 32.14 -11.02 -35.32
C ASP A 982 32.11 -12.54 -35.60
N ASP A 983 32.24 -12.92 -36.86
CA ASP A 983 32.42 -14.33 -37.26
C ASP A 983 33.88 -14.79 -36.98
N PHE A 984 34.14 -15.15 -35.73
CA PHE A 984 35.43 -15.65 -35.23
C PHE A 984 35.32 -17.11 -34.76
N GLU A 985 34.94 -18.03 -35.65
CA GLU A 985 35.05 -19.47 -35.36
C GLU A 985 36.52 -19.92 -35.30
N THR A 986 36.88 -20.60 -34.21
CA THR A 986 38.24 -21.09 -33.99
C THR A 986 38.51 -22.35 -34.81
N SER A 987 39.65 -22.38 -35.50
CA SER A 987 40.05 -23.50 -36.34
C SER A 987 40.26 -24.80 -35.57
N LYS A 988 39.95 -25.92 -36.22
CA LYS A 988 40.35 -27.28 -35.82
C LYS A 988 41.08 -27.97 -36.97
N PRO A 989 42.01 -28.91 -36.68
CA PRO A 989 43.13 -29.18 -37.55
C PRO A 989 42.79 -30.00 -38.80
N GLU A 990 43.59 -29.81 -39.84
CA GLU A 990 43.51 -30.48 -41.12
C GLU A 990 43.60 -32.01 -41.00
N ARG A 991 42.78 -32.73 -41.78
CA ARG A 991 43.11 -34.11 -42.15
C ARG A 991 42.48 -34.51 -43.50
N ASN A 992 43.34 -34.67 -44.50
CA ASN A 992 43.11 -35.28 -45.82
C ASN A 992 41.89 -34.79 -46.62
N GLN A 993 42.12 -33.85 -47.55
CA GLN A 993 41.29 -33.72 -48.74
C GLN A 993 41.51 -34.91 -49.69
N GLN A 994 40.49 -35.73 -49.90
CA GLN A 994 40.25 -36.41 -51.19
C GLN A 994 38.79 -36.90 -51.26
N ALA A 995 38.20 -36.84 -52.46
CA ALA A 995 36.83 -37.24 -52.81
C ALA A 995 35.68 -36.51 -52.09
N ARG A 996 35.18 -35.42 -52.69
CA ARG A 996 33.73 -35.10 -52.82
C ARG A 996 33.44 -33.98 -53.83
N GLU A 997 33.79 -34.19 -55.09
CA GLU A 997 33.05 -33.57 -56.19
C GLU A 997 31.78 -34.40 -56.42
N GLY A 998 30.59 -33.81 -56.29
CA GLY A 998 29.33 -34.51 -56.60
C GLY A 998 28.23 -34.51 -55.54
N GLU A 999 27.93 -33.37 -54.89
CA GLU A 999 26.75 -33.27 -54.00
C GLU A 999 25.98 -31.93 -54.13
N GLN A 1000 26.33 -31.10 -55.13
CA GLN A 1000 25.80 -29.73 -55.29
C GLN A 1000 24.78 -29.58 -56.44
N GLN A 1001 24.31 -30.68 -57.06
CA GLN A 1001 23.27 -30.67 -58.10
C GLN A 1001 21.89 -31.18 -57.62
N GLU A 1002 21.74 -31.67 -56.39
CA GLU A 1002 20.47 -32.25 -55.91
C GLU A 1002 19.56 -31.23 -55.20
N TYR A 1003 20.12 -30.15 -54.63
CA TYR A 1003 19.34 -29.23 -53.79
C TYR A 1003 18.39 -28.31 -54.59
N GLU A 1004 18.83 -27.80 -55.75
CA GLU A 1004 17.99 -26.91 -56.59
C GLU A 1004 16.80 -27.64 -57.23
N LYS A 1005 16.89 -28.97 -57.41
CA LYS A 1005 15.82 -29.78 -58.03
C LYS A 1005 14.61 -30.02 -57.13
N ARG A 1006 14.69 -29.76 -55.82
CA ARG A 1006 13.56 -29.97 -54.88
C ARG A 1006 12.65 -28.76 -54.69
N ALA A 1007 13.02 -27.57 -55.16
CA ALA A 1007 12.18 -26.37 -55.05
C ALA A 1007 11.03 -26.29 -56.09
N ALA A 1008 11.06 -27.14 -57.13
CA ALA A 1008 10.17 -27.03 -58.29
C ALA A 1008 8.92 -27.94 -58.26
N VAL A 1009 8.84 -28.92 -57.35
CA VAL A 1009 7.83 -29.99 -57.39
C VAL A 1009 6.79 -29.84 -56.27
N ALA A 1010 6.21 -28.63 -56.16
CA ALA A 1010 5.19 -28.29 -55.16
C ALA A 1010 4.08 -27.38 -55.72
N ARG A 1011 3.81 -27.46 -57.03
CA ARG A 1011 2.71 -26.76 -57.73
C ARG A 1011 2.18 -27.58 -58.92
N ALA A 1012 1.62 -28.75 -58.64
CA ALA A 1012 0.75 -29.53 -59.52
C ALA A 1012 -0.11 -30.45 -58.65
N GLU A 1013 -1.20 -30.98 -59.24
CA GLU A 1013 -2.03 -32.07 -58.69
C GLU A 1013 -2.77 -31.77 -57.36
N GLU A 1014 -4.00 -31.25 -57.48
CA GLU A 1014 -5.22 -31.94 -57.03
C GLU A 1014 -6.46 -31.14 -57.48
N ASP A 1015 -7.13 -31.59 -58.55
CA ASP A 1015 -8.31 -30.91 -59.12
C ASP A 1015 -9.22 -31.94 -59.85
N GLU A 1016 -9.98 -32.77 -59.12
CA GLU A 1016 -11.15 -33.48 -59.66
C GLU A 1016 -12.09 -34.03 -58.55
N TYR A 1017 -13.31 -33.47 -58.41
CA TYR A 1017 -14.61 -34.16 -58.63
C TYR A 1017 -15.80 -33.20 -58.38
N ASP A 1018 -16.99 -33.55 -58.89
CA ASP A 1018 -18.04 -32.61 -59.34
C ASP A 1018 -19.35 -32.60 -58.49
N PHE A 1019 -20.32 -31.78 -58.94
CA PHE A 1019 -21.70 -31.50 -58.48
C PHE A 1019 -21.87 -30.43 -57.36
N GLY A 1020 -22.72 -29.40 -57.53
CA GLY A 1020 -23.47 -28.94 -58.72
C GLY A 1020 -24.57 -27.90 -58.41
N PHE A 1021 -24.91 -27.05 -59.40
CA PHE A 1021 -26.00 -26.03 -59.43
C PHE A 1021 -25.87 -24.85 -58.41
N ASP A 1022 -26.27 -23.60 -58.69
CA ASP A 1022 -26.94 -23.02 -59.89
C ASP A 1022 -26.55 -21.54 -60.18
N ARG A 1023 -27.01 -20.96 -61.30
CA ARG A 1023 -26.73 -19.60 -61.83
C ARG A 1023 -28.05 -18.82 -62.12
N PRO A 1024 -28.11 -17.46 -62.10
CA PRO A 1024 -27.62 -16.63 -63.23
C PRO A 1024 -27.12 -15.18 -62.91
N ARG A 1025 -25.99 -14.73 -63.49
CA ARG A 1025 -25.82 -13.83 -64.68
C ARG A 1025 -26.27 -12.35 -64.55
N HIS A 1026 -25.37 -11.40 -64.85
CA HIS A 1026 -25.35 -10.60 -66.11
C HIS A 1026 -24.02 -9.80 -66.24
N ALA A 1027 -23.78 -9.07 -67.35
CA ALA A 1027 -22.45 -9.00 -67.99
C ALA A 1027 -22.13 -7.69 -68.79
N HIS A 1028 -20.96 -7.68 -69.49
CA HIS A 1028 -20.32 -6.63 -70.32
C HIS A 1028 -19.57 -5.53 -69.52
N LYS A 1029 -18.39 -4.96 -69.88
CA LYS A 1029 -17.44 -4.89 -71.04
C LYS A 1029 -17.29 -3.41 -71.53
N ASP A 1030 -16.11 -2.82 -71.28
CA ASP A 1030 -15.17 -2.09 -72.19
C ASP A 1030 -15.67 -1.16 -73.35
N PRO A 1031 -14.88 -0.19 -73.88
CA PRO A 1031 -13.65 0.50 -73.38
C PRO A 1031 -13.53 2.04 -73.71
N LEU A 1032 -12.38 2.66 -73.36
CA LEU A 1032 -11.64 3.77 -74.05
C LEU A 1032 -12.32 5.06 -74.61
N GLY A 1033 -11.82 6.25 -74.19
CA GLY A 1033 -11.25 7.24 -75.16
C GLY A 1033 -11.71 8.73 -75.23
N ALA A 1034 -10.72 9.64 -75.23
CA ALA A 1034 -10.57 10.88 -76.05
C ALA A 1034 -11.32 12.24 -75.81
N PHE A 1035 -10.59 13.18 -75.16
CA PHE A 1035 -10.12 14.50 -75.68
C PHE A 1035 -10.99 15.74 -76.08
N LYS A 1036 -10.40 16.94 -75.78
CA LYS A 1036 -10.62 18.36 -76.29
C LYS A 1036 -11.74 19.18 -75.60
N ARG A 1037 -11.46 20.30 -74.88
CA ARG A 1037 -10.94 21.69 -75.23
C ARG A 1037 -12.09 22.69 -75.53
N PRO A 1038 -11.99 24.04 -75.32
CA PRO A 1038 -10.79 24.90 -75.50
C PRO A 1038 -10.47 26.06 -74.49
N TYR A 1039 -9.25 26.60 -74.65
CA TYR A 1039 -8.66 27.94 -74.38
C TYR A 1039 -9.36 29.01 -73.50
N SER A 1040 -8.59 29.65 -72.58
CA SER A 1040 -7.91 30.96 -72.86
C SER A 1040 -6.91 31.40 -71.77
N THR A 1041 -5.95 32.24 -72.15
CA THR A 1041 -4.73 32.70 -71.42
C THR A 1041 -4.83 34.12 -70.84
N SER A 1042 -4.10 34.41 -69.75
CA SER A 1042 -3.25 35.62 -69.63
C SER A 1042 -2.37 35.66 -68.34
N ALA A 1043 -1.25 36.38 -68.43
CA ALA A 1043 -0.36 36.85 -67.35
C ALA A 1043 0.32 38.16 -67.86
N PRO A 1044 0.84 39.09 -67.02
CA PRO A 1044 2.18 38.91 -66.41
C PRO A 1044 2.41 39.64 -65.05
N LEU A 1045 3.68 39.68 -64.61
CA LEU A 1045 4.29 40.44 -63.49
C LEU A 1045 4.59 41.91 -63.92
N PRO A 1046 5.38 42.79 -63.21
CA PRO A 1046 6.08 42.71 -61.90
C PRO A 1046 6.05 44.02 -61.02
N SER A 1047 6.78 44.03 -59.87
CA SER A 1047 7.93 44.97 -59.58
C SER A 1047 8.03 45.75 -58.23
N PHE A 1048 9.30 46.04 -57.86
CA PHE A 1048 9.90 47.09 -57.00
C PHE A 1048 9.69 47.23 -55.46
N ASN A 1049 10.69 46.74 -54.71
CA ASN A 1049 11.67 47.45 -53.86
C ASN A 1049 11.33 48.56 -52.82
N ASN A 1050 12.12 48.52 -51.73
CA ASN A 1050 12.79 49.60 -50.94
C ASN A 1050 12.28 50.08 -49.55
N ARG A 1051 12.96 49.54 -48.51
CA ARG A 1051 13.81 50.25 -47.51
C ARG A 1051 13.25 51.29 -46.51
N ARG A 1052 13.53 50.98 -45.22
CA ARG A 1052 13.72 51.89 -44.03
C ARG A 1052 12.44 52.55 -43.48
N PHE A 1053 12.36 52.98 -42.20
CA PHE A 1053 13.35 53.16 -41.13
C PHE A 1053 12.99 52.45 -39.79
N TYR A 1054 13.92 52.44 -38.83
CA TYR A 1054 13.71 52.03 -37.43
C TYR A 1054 12.99 53.11 -36.60
N SER A 1055 12.25 52.73 -35.55
CA SER A 1055 12.60 53.08 -34.13
C SER A 1055 11.61 52.52 -33.09
N THR A 1056 12.16 52.04 -31.95
CA THR A 1056 11.60 52.04 -30.56
C THR A 1056 10.11 51.72 -30.28
N ALA A 1057 9.87 50.58 -29.60
CA ALA A 1057 9.47 50.51 -28.17
C ALA A 1057 8.43 49.42 -27.77
N THR A 1058 8.65 48.82 -26.60
CA THR A 1058 7.70 48.09 -25.72
C THR A 1058 6.90 46.90 -26.27
N TYR A 1059 7.37 45.71 -25.87
CA TYR A 1059 6.70 44.41 -25.74
C TYR A 1059 5.16 44.34 -25.83
N LYS A 1060 4.69 43.39 -26.65
CA LYS A 1060 3.48 42.58 -26.39
C LYS A 1060 3.83 41.10 -26.59
N ALA A 1061 3.15 40.22 -25.83
CA ALA A 1061 3.42 38.79 -25.85
C ALA A 1061 3.03 38.14 -27.20
N THR A 1062 3.90 37.28 -27.71
CA THR A 1062 3.65 36.46 -28.90
C THR A 1062 3.14 35.07 -28.55
N ASP A 1063 2.19 34.64 -29.37
CA ASP A 1063 1.55 33.33 -29.44
C ASP A 1063 2.51 32.14 -29.25
N LEU A 1064 2.19 31.25 -28.30
CA LEU A 1064 2.97 30.04 -27.99
C LEU A 1064 2.67 28.86 -28.94
N SER A 1065 1.65 28.95 -29.80
CA SER A 1065 1.22 27.84 -30.67
C SER A 1065 2.28 27.43 -31.71
N ALA A 1066 3.20 28.33 -32.07
CA ALA A 1066 4.29 28.08 -33.02
C ALA A 1066 5.56 27.46 -32.37
N ILE A 1067 5.56 27.16 -31.06
CA ILE A 1067 6.75 26.73 -30.29
C ILE A 1067 6.70 25.23 -29.93
N LEU A 1068 5.62 24.52 -30.26
CA LEU A 1068 5.49 23.08 -30.05
C LEU A 1068 6.00 22.26 -31.25
N ASP A 1069 7.18 21.66 -31.07
CA ASP A 1069 7.71 20.63 -31.96
C ASP A 1069 6.73 19.43 -32.04
N PRO A 1070 6.37 18.95 -33.25
CA PRO A 1070 5.41 17.85 -33.40
C PRO A 1070 5.89 16.54 -32.75
N THR A 1071 7.19 16.33 -32.54
CA THR A 1071 7.73 15.12 -31.88
C THR A 1071 7.35 15.05 -30.40
N THR A 1072 7.37 16.17 -29.67
CA THR A 1072 6.96 16.23 -28.25
C THR A 1072 5.47 15.99 -28.06
N SER A 1073 4.64 16.18 -29.10
CA SER A 1073 3.21 15.86 -29.06
C SER A 1073 2.91 14.35 -29.03
N GLN A 1074 3.87 13.50 -29.43
CA GLN A 1074 3.68 12.05 -29.56
C GLN A 1074 4.27 11.23 -28.41
N THR A 1075 5.22 11.77 -27.65
CA THR A 1075 5.79 11.11 -26.46
C THR A 1075 4.78 11.06 -25.31
N THR A 1076 4.47 9.86 -24.80
CA THR A 1076 3.50 9.70 -23.70
C THR A 1076 4.16 9.50 -22.34
N VAL A 1077 3.37 9.68 -21.28
CA VAL A 1077 3.81 9.47 -19.88
C VAL A 1077 4.36 8.06 -19.65
N SER A 1078 3.90 7.07 -20.43
CA SER A 1078 4.45 5.70 -20.46
C SER A 1078 5.91 5.66 -20.91
N ASP A 1079 6.22 6.36 -22.02
CA ASP A 1079 7.55 6.45 -22.61
C ASP A 1079 8.49 7.26 -21.70
N TYR A 1080 7.98 8.35 -21.12
CA TYR A 1080 8.68 9.24 -20.19
C TYR A 1080 9.04 8.58 -18.84
N LEU A 1081 8.28 7.56 -18.41
CA LEU A 1081 8.48 6.83 -17.15
C LEU A 1081 9.07 5.42 -17.31
N CYS A 1082 9.47 5.03 -18.53
CA CYS A 1082 9.99 3.69 -18.83
C CYS A 1082 9.06 2.53 -18.38
N LEU A 1083 7.75 2.77 -18.35
CA LEU A 1083 6.77 1.75 -17.98
C LEU A 1083 6.49 0.83 -19.18
N PRO A 1084 6.57 -0.51 -19.03
CA PRO A 1084 6.42 -1.43 -20.16
C PRO A 1084 4.96 -1.55 -20.61
N ASP A 1085 4.52 -0.65 -21.50
CA ASP A 1085 3.33 -0.86 -22.31
C ASP A 1085 3.64 -1.88 -23.42
N ALA A 1086 2.95 -3.03 -23.40
CA ALA A 1086 3.10 -4.08 -24.39
C ALA A 1086 2.32 -3.80 -25.69
N ARG A 1087 1.68 -2.64 -25.82
CA ARG A 1087 0.79 -2.27 -26.94
C ARG A 1087 1.27 -1.07 -27.77
N ARG A 1088 2.47 -0.54 -27.48
CA ARG A 1088 3.06 0.61 -28.20
C ARG A 1088 4.38 0.24 -28.89
N PRO A 1089 4.64 0.72 -30.11
CA PRO A 1089 5.93 0.55 -30.77
C PRO A 1089 6.93 1.60 -30.26
N TYR A 1090 7.80 1.22 -29.32
CA TYR A 1090 8.95 2.04 -28.88
C TYR A 1090 9.77 2.57 -30.06
N THR A 1091 10.54 3.65 -29.87
CA THR A 1091 11.52 4.09 -30.87
C THR A 1091 12.57 3.01 -31.13
N PRO A 1092 13.15 2.88 -32.35
CA PRO A 1092 14.13 1.83 -32.67
C PRO A 1092 15.32 1.79 -31.70
N ARG A 1093 15.81 2.98 -31.30
CA ARG A 1093 16.85 3.22 -30.27
C ARG A 1093 16.56 2.46 -28.97
N VAL A 1094 15.30 2.53 -28.50
CA VAL A 1094 14.86 1.89 -27.24
C VAL A 1094 14.57 0.40 -27.42
N ARG A 1095 14.00 -0.05 -28.56
CA ARG A 1095 13.80 -1.48 -28.85
C ARG A 1095 15.09 -2.29 -28.71
N GLY A 1096 16.20 -1.76 -29.23
CA GLY A 1096 17.52 -2.40 -29.19
C GLY A 1096 18.13 -2.53 -27.79
N LEU A 1097 17.67 -1.75 -26.81
CA LEU A 1097 18.02 -1.86 -25.40
C LEU A 1097 17.10 -2.85 -24.67
N ILE A 1098 15.78 -2.76 -24.91
CA ILE A 1098 14.79 -3.67 -24.33
C ILE A 1098 15.07 -5.12 -24.74
N LYS A 1099 15.42 -5.38 -26.01
CA LYS A 1099 15.76 -6.73 -26.49
C LYS A 1099 16.94 -7.33 -25.72
N ARG A 1100 18.05 -6.60 -25.62
CA ARG A 1100 19.26 -7.05 -24.89
C ARG A 1100 19.00 -7.25 -23.40
N LYS A 1101 18.19 -6.39 -22.78
CA LYS A 1101 17.78 -6.57 -21.38
C LYS A 1101 16.94 -7.84 -21.18
N LEU A 1102 16.02 -8.13 -22.10
CA LEU A 1102 15.26 -9.38 -22.09
C LEU A 1102 16.14 -10.62 -22.30
N GLU A 1103 17.18 -10.53 -23.14
CA GLU A 1103 18.19 -11.57 -23.33
C GLU A 1103 19.00 -11.81 -22.03
N ILE A 1104 19.47 -10.75 -21.37
CA ILE A 1104 20.13 -10.80 -20.04
C ILE A 1104 19.22 -11.44 -18.99
N ASP A 1105 17.98 -10.95 -18.85
CA ASP A 1105 17.03 -11.47 -17.86
C ASP A 1105 16.70 -12.95 -18.14
N THR A 1106 16.66 -13.37 -19.41
CA THR A 1106 16.48 -14.78 -19.81
C THR A 1106 17.69 -15.65 -19.46
N ALA A 1107 18.91 -15.15 -19.71
CA ALA A 1107 20.14 -15.85 -19.37
C ALA A 1107 20.33 -16.00 -17.85
N ARG A 1108 20.12 -14.93 -17.09
CA ARG A 1108 20.10 -14.94 -15.62
C ARG A 1108 19.03 -15.89 -15.05
N THR A 1109 17.86 -15.97 -15.70
CA THR A 1109 16.82 -16.93 -15.33
C THR A 1109 17.30 -18.37 -15.55
N ARG A 1110 17.95 -18.69 -16.68
CA ARG A 1110 18.49 -20.05 -16.96
C ARG A 1110 19.59 -20.45 -15.98
N LEU A 1111 20.54 -19.55 -15.69
CA LEU A 1111 21.59 -19.78 -14.70
C LEU A 1111 21.00 -20.08 -13.31
N THR A 1112 19.93 -19.39 -12.92
CA THR A 1112 19.28 -19.58 -11.60
C THR A 1112 18.29 -20.74 -11.54
N SER A 1113 17.67 -21.17 -12.66
CA SER A 1113 16.76 -22.31 -12.70
C SER A 1113 17.47 -23.66 -12.89
N ASP A 1114 18.49 -23.69 -13.76
CA ASP A 1114 19.11 -24.92 -14.26
C ASP A 1114 20.63 -24.98 -13.99
N GLY A 1115 21.21 -24.06 -13.22
CA GLY A 1115 22.66 -23.98 -12.97
C GLY A 1115 23.32 -25.23 -12.37
N SER A 1116 22.56 -26.15 -11.76
CA SER A 1116 23.06 -27.46 -11.30
C SER A 1116 22.90 -28.59 -12.33
N ARG A 1117 22.53 -28.25 -13.57
CA ARG A 1117 22.25 -29.16 -14.70
C ARG A 1117 22.80 -28.67 -16.04
N LEU A 1118 23.27 -27.43 -16.11
CA LEU A 1118 23.94 -26.88 -17.28
C LEU A 1118 25.41 -27.32 -17.25
N GLU A 1119 25.94 -27.70 -18.42
CA GLU A 1119 27.37 -27.95 -18.59
C GLU A 1119 28.19 -26.68 -18.28
N PRO A 1120 29.40 -26.78 -17.71
CA PRO A 1120 30.22 -25.62 -17.37
C PRO A 1120 30.50 -24.69 -18.55
N SER A 1121 30.64 -25.23 -19.76
CA SER A 1121 30.72 -24.46 -21.01
C SER A 1121 29.47 -23.59 -21.23
N LYS A 1122 28.28 -24.14 -20.99
CA LYS A 1122 27.01 -23.43 -21.17
C LYS A 1122 26.74 -22.40 -20.09
N ILE A 1123 27.30 -22.58 -18.90
CA ILE A 1123 27.34 -21.56 -17.85
C ILE A 1123 28.19 -20.38 -18.33
N SER A 1124 29.43 -20.64 -18.76
CA SER A 1124 30.34 -19.60 -19.27
C SER A 1124 29.77 -18.87 -20.50
N GLU A 1125 29.13 -19.57 -21.45
CA GLU A 1125 28.42 -18.93 -22.57
C GLU A 1125 27.33 -17.95 -22.10
N LEU A 1126 26.54 -18.31 -21.09
CA LEU A 1126 25.47 -17.44 -20.57
C LEU A 1126 26.04 -16.25 -19.79
N GLU A 1127 27.12 -16.44 -19.04
CA GLU A 1127 27.82 -15.36 -18.32
C GLU A 1127 28.48 -14.37 -19.31
N ASN A 1128 29.10 -14.88 -20.37
CA ASN A 1128 29.63 -14.05 -21.46
C ASN A 1128 28.52 -13.29 -22.20
N LEU A 1129 27.38 -13.93 -22.51
CA LEU A 1129 26.21 -13.27 -23.11
C LEU A 1129 25.70 -12.12 -22.22
N ILE A 1130 25.63 -12.34 -20.90
CA ILE A 1130 25.23 -11.32 -19.92
C ILE A 1130 26.22 -10.16 -19.93
N SER A 1131 27.51 -10.43 -19.76
CA SER A 1131 28.59 -9.43 -19.76
C SER A 1131 28.59 -8.57 -21.03
N THR A 1132 28.56 -9.20 -22.20
CA THR A 1132 28.56 -8.51 -23.50
C THR A 1132 27.31 -7.64 -23.70
N ASN A 1133 26.11 -8.15 -23.40
CA ASN A 1133 24.90 -7.35 -23.53
C ASN A 1133 24.83 -6.21 -22.49
N GLU A 1134 25.38 -6.39 -21.29
CA GLU A 1134 25.47 -5.32 -20.28
C GLU A 1134 26.43 -4.21 -20.71
N ARG A 1135 27.61 -4.55 -21.27
CA ARG A 1135 28.54 -3.59 -21.89
C ARG A 1135 27.89 -2.80 -23.02
N ILE A 1136 27.17 -3.47 -23.93
CA ILE A 1136 26.48 -2.80 -25.05
C ILE A 1136 25.36 -1.88 -24.55
N ILE A 1137 24.62 -2.28 -23.51
CA ILE A 1137 23.61 -1.42 -22.88
C ILE A 1137 24.27 -0.20 -22.22
N ALA A 1138 25.37 -0.39 -21.47
CA ALA A 1138 26.08 0.70 -20.82
C ALA A 1138 26.60 1.75 -21.81
N LYS A 1139 27.34 1.34 -22.85
CA LYS A 1139 27.84 2.26 -23.91
C LYS A 1139 26.69 3.02 -24.59
N ARG A 1140 25.61 2.33 -24.95
CA ARG A 1140 24.44 2.96 -25.59
C ARG A 1140 23.69 3.91 -24.66
N LEU A 1141 23.58 3.60 -23.37
CA LEU A 1141 22.98 4.50 -22.39
C LEU A 1141 23.87 5.72 -22.12
N ALA A 1142 25.19 5.56 -22.06
CA ALA A 1142 26.15 6.65 -21.95
C ALA A 1142 26.05 7.59 -23.16
N TRP A 1143 26.12 7.07 -24.39
CA TRP A 1143 25.93 7.86 -25.60
C TRP A 1143 24.58 8.60 -25.64
N ASN A 1144 23.52 7.96 -25.15
CA ASN A 1144 22.22 8.63 -25.00
C ASN A 1144 22.28 9.77 -23.97
N ALA A 1145 22.84 9.51 -22.79
CA ALA A 1145 23.02 10.51 -21.74
C ALA A 1145 23.85 11.69 -22.24
N THR A 1146 24.94 11.46 -22.97
CA THR A 1146 25.81 12.50 -23.55
C THR A 1146 25.11 13.33 -24.63
N VAL A 1147 24.35 12.72 -25.54
CA VAL A 1147 23.58 13.47 -26.56
C VAL A 1147 22.47 14.31 -25.91
N ASP A 1148 21.74 13.74 -24.96
CA ASP A 1148 20.66 14.43 -24.25
C ASP A 1148 21.23 15.56 -23.36
N LEU A 1149 22.35 15.33 -22.67
CA LEU A 1149 23.09 16.33 -21.89
C LEU A 1149 23.55 17.49 -22.78
N ARG A 1150 24.28 17.19 -23.86
CA ARG A 1150 24.74 18.19 -24.83
C ARG A 1150 23.59 19.06 -25.34
N PHE A 1151 22.44 18.46 -25.69
CA PHE A 1151 21.27 19.21 -26.13
C PHE A 1151 20.73 20.17 -25.06
N MET A 1152 20.76 19.82 -23.77
CA MET A 1152 20.30 20.72 -22.70
C MET A 1152 21.31 21.86 -22.46
N LEU A 1153 22.61 21.54 -22.46
CA LEU A 1153 23.70 22.53 -22.31
C LEU A 1153 23.70 23.52 -23.50
N ASP A 1154 23.66 23.01 -24.73
CA ASP A 1154 23.60 23.80 -25.98
C ASP A 1154 22.30 24.64 -26.11
N LYS A 1155 21.31 24.42 -25.21
CA LYS A 1155 20.06 25.20 -25.13
C LYS A 1155 19.92 26.00 -23.83
N GLY A 1156 20.90 25.98 -22.93
CA GLY A 1156 20.87 26.70 -21.64
C GLY A 1156 19.68 26.34 -20.75
N ARG A 1157 19.15 25.11 -20.83
CA ARG A 1157 17.91 24.70 -20.13
C ARG A 1157 18.19 24.12 -18.74
N TYR A 1158 18.70 24.97 -17.85
CA TYR A 1158 18.97 24.64 -16.44
C TYR A 1158 17.71 24.72 -15.57
N ASP A 1159 16.65 24.01 -15.94
CA ASP A 1159 15.43 23.96 -15.14
C ASP A 1159 15.53 22.94 -13.99
N ALA A 1160 14.55 22.94 -13.07
CA ALA A 1160 14.51 21.98 -11.96
C ALA A 1160 14.44 20.50 -12.42
N TRP A 1161 14.08 20.23 -13.68
CA TRP A 1161 14.09 18.89 -14.25
C TRP A 1161 15.49 18.48 -14.71
N PHE A 1162 16.27 19.38 -15.33
CA PHE A 1162 17.71 19.21 -15.60
C PHE A 1162 18.45 18.80 -14.33
N PHE A 1163 18.38 19.62 -13.28
CA PHE A 1163 19.08 19.34 -12.01
C PHE A 1163 18.63 18.02 -11.37
N SER A 1164 17.35 17.66 -11.45
CA SER A 1164 16.85 16.36 -10.97
C SER A 1164 17.41 15.13 -11.70
N ARG A 1165 18.08 15.32 -12.85
CA ARG A 1165 18.64 14.26 -13.68
C ARG A 1165 20.17 14.25 -13.77
N VAL A 1166 20.86 15.27 -13.27
CA VAL A 1166 22.33 15.40 -13.30
C VAL A 1166 23.05 14.11 -12.87
N GLY A 1167 22.78 13.62 -11.66
CA GLY A 1167 23.39 12.38 -11.14
C GLY A 1167 23.01 11.10 -11.91
N TRP A 1168 21.99 11.16 -12.77
CA TRP A 1168 21.72 10.08 -13.74
C TRP A 1168 22.57 10.22 -15.00
N PHE A 1169 22.82 11.44 -15.50
CA PHE A 1169 23.74 11.67 -16.61
C PHE A 1169 25.16 11.27 -16.23
N GLU A 1170 25.70 11.85 -15.15
CA GLU A 1170 27.05 11.55 -14.61
C GLU A 1170 27.24 10.05 -14.47
N SER A 1171 26.42 9.41 -13.62
CA SER A 1171 26.58 8.00 -13.32
C SER A 1171 26.21 7.04 -14.48
N THR A 1172 25.65 7.55 -15.58
CA THR A 1172 25.48 6.76 -16.81
C THR A 1172 26.67 6.96 -17.75
N ILE A 1173 27.24 8.17 -17.83
CA ILE A 1173 28.41 8.50 -18.63
C ILE A 1173 29.68 7.86 -18.05
N GLU A 1174 29.89 7.93 -16.74
CA GLU A 1174 30.95 7.21 -16.00
C GLU A 1174 30.96 5.70 -16.32
N LYS A 1175 29.78 5.07 -16.32
CA LYS A 1175 29.65 3.64 -16.65
C LYS A 1175 29.96 3.34 -18.12
N GLY A 1176 29.72 4.29 -19.02
CA GLY A 1176 30.18 4.23 -20.40
C GLY A 1176 31.70 4.32 -20.51
N GLN A 1177 32.29 5.32 -19.85
CA GLN A 1177 33.74 5.54 -19.80
C GLN A 1177 34.48 4.31 -19.27
N ALA A 1178 34.02 3.73 -18.15
CA ALA A 1178 34.58 2.51 -17.59
C ALA A 1178 34.51 1.31 -18.56
N VAL A 1179 33.40 1.14 -19.28
CA VAL A 1179 33.26 0.05 -20.26
C VAL A 1179 34.15 0.27 -21.49
N LEU A 1180 34.30 1.51 -21.98
CA LEU A 1180 35.23 1.83 -23.07
C LEU A 1180 36.69 1.56 -22.68
N LEU A 1181 37.08 1.87 -21.43
CA LEU A 1181 38.42 1.55 -20.91
C LEU A 1181 38.66 0.04 -20.80
N GLU A 1182 37.66 -0.74 -20.35
CA GLU A 1182 37.77 -2.21 -20.33
C GLU A 1182 37.81 -2.81 -21.74
N GLU A 1183 37.09 -2.25 -22.71
CA GLU A 1183 37.19 -2.68 -24.11
C GLU A 1183 38.54 -2.31 -24.74
N ALA A 1184 39.12 -1.15 -24.41
CA ALA A 1184 40.46 -0.78 -24.85
C ALA A 1184 41.54 -1.71 -24.27
N LYS A 1185 41.41 -2.13 -23.01
CA LYS A 1185 42.29 -3.16 -22.40
C LYS A 1185 42.17 -4.49 -23.14
N VAL A 1186 40.95 -4.97 -23.37
CA VAL A 1186 40.69 -6.24 -24.09
C VAL A 1186 41.22 -6.17 -25.52
N LEU A 1187 41.01 -5.07 -26.23
CA LEU A 1187 41.55 -4.84 -27.58
C LEU A 1187 43.08 -4.90 -27.60
N LYS A 1188 43.75 -4.29 -26.60
CA LYS A 1188 45.21 -4.35 -26.44
C LYS A 1188 45.70 -5.78 -26.21
N THR A 1189 45.06 -6.55 -25.32
CA THR A 1189 45.41 -7.96 -25.11
C THR A 1189 45.21 -8.80 -26.37
N ILE A 1190 44.11 -8.62 -27.12
CA ILE A 1190 43.85 -9.34 -28.37
C ILE A 1190 44.90 -9.02 -29.46
N PHE A 1191 45.42 -7.79 -29.48
CA PHE A 1191 46.54 -7.38 -30.33
C PHE A 1191 47.88 -7.97 -29.87
N GLU A 1192 48.16 -7.99 -28.56
CA GLU A 1192 49.36 -8.61 -27.97
C GLU A 1192 49.38 -10.14 -28.18
N GLU A 1193 48.21 -10.78 -28.19
CA GLU A 1193 48.02 -12.19 -28.58
C GLU A 1193 48.14 -12.44 -30.10
N GLY A 1194 48.33 -11.40 -30.92
CA GLY A 1194 48.43 -11.50 -32.38
C GLY A 1194 47.13 -11.83 -33.11
N LYS A 1195 45.98 -11.84 -32.43
CA LYS A 1195 44.67 -12.21 -33.00
C LYS A 1195 44.05 -11.10 -33.87
N VAL A 1196 44.52 -9.85 -33.72
CA VAL A 1196 44.12 -8.70 -34.53
C VAL A 1196 45.36 -8.05 -35.14
N GLY A 1197 45.36 -7.86 -36.46
CA GLY A 1197 46.44 -7.17 -37.17
C GLY A 1197 46.48 -5.68 -36.83
N ARG A 1198 47.69 -5.08 -36.89
CA ARG A 1198 47.98 -3.70 -36.46
C ARG A 1198 46.99 -2.66 -36.99
N GLU A 1199 46.70 -2.67 -38.29
CA GLU A 1199 45.76 -1.73 -38.93
C GLU A 1199 44.34 -1.78 -38.31
N LYS A 1200 43.84 -2.99 -38.01
CA LYS A 1200 42.54 -3.17 -37.35
C LYS A 1200 42.58 -2.82 -35.86
N TYR A 1201 43.73 -3.02 -35.19
CA TYR A 1201 43.94 -2.55 -33.82
C TYR A 1201 43.93 -1.02 -33.76
N ASP A 1202 44.73 -0.35 -34.59
CA ASP A 1202 44.88 1.10 -34.59
C ASP A 1202 43.53 1.80 -34.89
N LEU A 1203 42.77 1.31 -35.88
CA LEU A 1203 41.43 1.82 -36.22
C LEU A 1203 40.41 1.63 -35.09
N LEU A 1204 40.43 0.49 -34.38
CA LEU A 1204 39.53 0.25 -33.25
C LEU A 1204 39.95 1.05 -32.01
N ALA A 1205 41.25 1.27 -31.80
CA ALA A 1205 41.78 2.09 -30.72
C ALA A 1205 41.46 3.58 -30.92
N GLU A 1206 41.61 4.11 -32.14
CA GLU A 1206 41.21 5.47 -32.49
C GLU A 1206 39.70 5.68 -32.27
N LYS A 1207 38.86 4.71 -32.66
CA LYS A 1207 37.42 4.76 -32.42
C LYS A 1207 37.06 4.76 -30.93
N LEU A 1208 37.63 3.85 -30.13
CA LEU A 1208 37.38 3.80 -28.68
C LEU A 1208 37.87 5.07 -27.98
N LYS A 1209 38.98 5.65 -28.42
CA LYS A 1209 39.47 6.94 -27.94
C LYS A 1209 38.49 8.07 -28.26
N GLY A 1210 38.00 8.17 -29.51
CA GLY A 1210 37.03 9.19 -29.90
C GLY A 1210 35.71 9.10 -29.13
N ASP A 1211 35.15 7.90 -28.99
CA ASP A 1211 33.96 7.66 -28.16
C ASP A 1211 34.19 8.12 -26.70
N PHE A 1212 35.37 7.84 -26.14
CA PHE A 1212 35.73 8.20 -24.75
C PHE A 1212 35.97 9.71 -24.56
N GLU A 1213 36.62 10.38 -25.49
CA GLU A 1213 36.84 11.84 -25.48
C GLU A 1213 35.51 12.62 -25.56
N VAL A 1214 34.52 12.12 -26.32
CA VAL A 1214 33.16 12.68 -26.35
C VAL A 1214 32.45 12.55 -25.00
N LEU A 1215 32.58 11.39 -24.32
CA LEU A 1215 32.03 11.22 -22.97
C LEU A 1215 32.68 12.16 -21.95
N ILE A 1216 34.02 12.30 -21.96
CA ILE A 1216 34.75 13.20 -21.06
C ILE A 1216 34.39 14.67 -21.31
N THR A 1217 34.25 15.07 -22.57
CA THR A 1217 33.97 16.47 -22.94
C THR A 1217 32.68 16.98 -22.32
N GLU A 1218 31.56 16.25 -22.49
CA GLU A 1218 30.28 16.66 -21.89
C GLU A 1218 30.27 16.51 -20.36
N THR A 1219 31.06 15.59 -19.79
CA THR A 1219 31.26 15.51 -18.32
C THR A 1219 31.93 16.79 -17.78
N ARG A 1220 32.99 17.28 -18.45
CA ARG A 1220 33.66 18.54 -18.09
C ARG A 1220 32.77 19.76 -18.29
N ARG A 1221 31.92 19.77 -19.33
CA ARG A 1221 30.94 20.84 -19.53
C ARG A 1221 29.88 20.88 -18.42
N LEU A 1222 29.46 19.71 -17.92
CA LEU A 1222 28.54 19.61 -16.80
C LEU A 1222 29.18 20.10 -15.49
N ALA A 1223 30.44 19.76 -15.23
CA ALA A 1223 31.19 20.27 -14.07
C ALA A 1223 31.27 21.80 -14.05
N ARG A 1224 31.59 22.44 -15.20
CA ARG A 1224 31.59 23.91 -15.32
C ARG A 1224 30.26 24.56 -15.00
N VAL A 1225 29.14 23.93 -15.35
CA VAL A 1225 27.81 24.44 -14.99
C VAL A 1225 27.58 24.38 -13.46
N PHE A 1226 28.27 23.52 -12.71
CA PHE A 1226 28.25 23.57 -11.24
C PHE A 1226 29.21 24.59 -10.66
N GLU A 1227 30.37 24.81 -11.27
CA GLU A 1227 31.30 25.87 -10.92
C GLU A 1227 30.62 27.25 -11.11
N GLU A 1228 30.12 27.54 -12.32
CA GLU A 1228 29.45 28.80 -12.69
C GLU A 1228 28.17 29.11 -11.86
N ASN A 1229 27.43 28.09 -11.41
CA ASN A 1229 26.26 28.29 -10.54
C ASN A 1229 26.59 28.24 -9.05
N GLY A 1230 27.77 27.75 -8.65
CA GLY A 1230 28.21 27.71 -7.26
C GLY A 1230 28.63 29.09 -6.74
N GLU A 1231 29.28 29.89 -7.58
CA GLU A 1231 29.72 31.26 -7.24
C GLU A 1231 28.59 32.29 -7.16
N MET A 1232 27.42 32.00 -7.74
CA MET A 1232 26.24 32.87 -7.79
C MET A 1232 25.34 32.78 -6.53
N GLY A 1233 25.81 32.14 -5.46
CA GLY A 1233 24.98 31.59 -4.38
C GLY A 1233 24.74 32.44 -3.11
N GLU A 1234 24.45 33.74 -3.20
CA GLU A 1234 23.95 34.55 -2.05
C GLU A 1234 22.49 35.04 -2.15
N ASP A 1235 21.81 34.91 -3.31
CA ASP A 1235 20.40 35.34 -3.55
C ASP A 1235 19.39 34.17 -3.67
#